data_AF-A0AA43FQ07-F1
#
_entry.id   AF-A0AA43FQ07-F1
#
_cell.length_a   1.000
_cell.length_b   1.000
_cell.length_c   1.000
_cell.angle_alpha   90.00
_cell.angle_beta   90.00
_cell.angle_gamma   90.00
#
_symmetry.space_group_name_H-M   'P 1'
#
loop_
_entity.id
_entity.type
_entity.pdbx_description
1 polymer ?
#
loop_
_entity_poly.entity_id
_entity_poly.type
_entity_poly.pdbx_seq_one_letter_code
_entity_poly.pdbx_strand_id
1 'polypeptide(L)'
;MMLPIIVALTGLASVPSDSLHEAAVAARVEIVRTEFGVSHILAQDLEAMGFGLGYVQSEDYGEEVAFTLIKSRGEYARYVGKDSIEGDFTGKERHALAAATFHLLESDTRAVYRGFAAGVNHYVRLHRAEFPDWVEPSFTAVDAHAGDVQVWSRSNAILRALRDQPGEGDAPAGGSRRDPVDGPDDGSNAWAFAPERTASGHAILLRNPHLRWDAGYYEAHVRVPGVVDFYGDFRIGGAFGIIGGFNRHLGWATTNNYPTYSQVYALAADPAREDHYLLDGRAHPMEARAVAVDFREEDGTEGTEVRTTWWTSVGPVIHRTAERVYVVKDPRAGEYRRGEQFLRMMRTTTLAEWLEVMRMRAHPSSNFTYADAAGNIAHLYNARIPLLPHEPTGDTAAFAARSQDVWSELVPVESLPLYINPPGGYVQQANDTPDYTNLNVHLDRDTVARNLPEPRLRLRSQLSLDLVDGEEVFSLEDVVALKHSPRMLLAERVTDDLLAALESSGTNGAVSQGVRVLRGWDRSARAESRGGVLFEAWWDAYREMADTALLFREAWSAERPVDTPHGVGQPQVAVAAFQAAVDSLRGRGIPLDARWGDVHRVRRGEVDVPVSGCGAALGCFRTLSFARDEDGKLSATSGDGWVLAVEFGPQPRAYSVLAYGQSRREGSPHHDDQAALFAQGRMKDVSFRDEDIRRATLRRYRPGEEGRP
;
A
#
# COMPACT_ATOMS: atom_id res chain seq x y z
N MET A 1 60.19 8.32 59.87
CA MET A 1 58.82 8.84 59.68
C MET A 1 58.51 8.77 58.20
N MET A 2 57.75 7.75 57.77
CA MET A 2 57.28 7.57 56.39
C MET A 2 55.78 7.88 56.37
N LEU A 3 55.33 8.70 55.42
CA LEU A 3 53.92 8.93 55.11
C LEU A 3 53.61 8.23 53.78
N PRO A 4 52.50 7.48 53.65
CA PRO A 4 52.09 6.89 52.37
C PRO A 4 51.21 7.85 51.58
N ILE A 5 51.38 7.81 50.26
CA ILE A 5 50.57 8.49 49.25
C ILE A 5 49.30 7.66 49.01
N ILE A 6 48.13 8.28 49.11
CA ILE A 6 46.84 7.72 48.70
C ILE A 6 46.56 8.19 47.27
N VAL A 7 46.45 7.25 46.34
CA VAL A 7 45.94 7.47 44.97
C VAL A 7 44.43 7.28 45.01
N ALA A 8 43.68 8.31 44.64
CA ALA A 8 42.24 8.24 44.46
C ALA A 8 41.92 7.64 43.07
N LEU A 9 41.26 6.48 43.05
CA LEU A 9 40.58 5.98 41.84
C LEU A 9 39.22 6.66 41.72
N THR A 10 39.04 7.47 40.69
CA THR A 10 37.74 7.97 40.22
C THR A 10 36.95 6.83 39.59
N GLY A 11 35.70 6.65 40.02
CA GLY A 11 34.79 5.60 39.54
C GLY A 11 34.48 5.73 38.05
N LEU A 12 34.77 4.67 37.30
CA LEU A 12 34.26 4.45 35.94
C LEU A 12 32.79 4.05 36.05
N ALA A 13 31.88 4.89 35.56
CA ALA A 13 30.50 4.49 35.34
C ALA A 13 30.49 3.34 34.29
N SER A 14 29.87 2.22 34.62
CA SER A 14 29.73 1.09 33.70
C SER A 14 28.80 1.46 32.55
N VAL A 15 29.33 1.45 31.33
CA VAL A 15 28.53 1.60 30.09
C VAL A 15 27.54 0.42 30.01
N PRO A 16 26.23 0.66 29.81
CA PRO A 16 25.24 -0.42 29.72
C PRO A 16 25.58 -1.43 28.61
N SER A 17 25.37 -2.74 28.84
CA SER A 17 25.70 -3.81 27.88
C SER A 17 25.10 -3.60 26.50
N ASP A 18 23.88 -3.06 26.46
CA ASP A 18 23.12 -2.85 25.23
C ASP A 18 23.77 -1.77 24.36
N SER A 19 24.33 -0.71 24.97
CA SER A 19 25.07 0.32 24.23
C SER A 19 26.41 -0.20 23.68
N LEU A 20 27.05 -1.16 24.37
CA LEU A 20 28.25 -1.82 23.85
C LEU A 20 27.92 -2.73 22.67
N HIS A 21 26.82 -3.46 22.74
CA HIS A 21 26.34 -4.29 21.62
C HIS A 21 26.01 -3.42 20.40
N GLU A 22 25.25 -2.35 20.58
CA GLU A 22 24.89 -1.44 19.49
C GLU A 22 26.12 -0.80 18.84
N ALA A 23 27.08 -0.29 19.63
CA ALA A 23 28.32 0.25 19.09
C ALA A 23 29.09 -0.80 18.27
N ALA A 24 29.08 -2.06 18.72
CA ALA A 24 29.70 -3.17 17.98
C ALA A 24 28.97 -3.51 16.68
N VAL A 25 27.64 -3.35 16.61
CA VAL A 25 26.85 -3.52 15.37
C VAL A 25 27.05 -2.32 14.44
N ALA A 26 27.00 -1.09 14.95
CA ALA A 26 27.23 0.15 14.21
C ALA A 26 28.58 0.14 13.47
N ALA A 27 29.64 -0.39 14.10
CA ALA A 27 30.97 -0.51 13.49
C ALA A 27 31.00 -1.40 12.22
N ARG A 28 29.99 -2.27 12.04
CA ARG A 28 29.83 -3.18 10.90
C ARG A 28 28.91 -2.61 9.80
N VAL A 29 28.48 -1.36 9.95
CA VAL A 29 27.64 -0.63 8.99
C VAL A 29 28.42 0.56 8.44
N GLU A 30 28.36 0.74 7.13
CA GLU A 30 28.73 1.97 6.45
C GLU A 30 27.53 2.45 5.65
N ILE A 31 27.13 3.70 5.89
CA ILE A 31 26.05 4.36 5.15
C ILE A 31 26.69 5.26 4.10
N VAL A 32 26.25 5.12 2.86
CA VAL A 32 26.60 6.01 1.76
C VAL A 32 25.33 6.73 1.32
N ARG A 33 25.33 8.05 1.37
CA ARG A 33 24.24 8.90 0.88
C ARG A 33 24.59 9.43 -0.50
N THR A 34 23.71 9.23 -1.46
CA THR A 34 23.85 9.80 -2.82
C THR A 34 22.91 10.97 -3.02
N GLU A 35 22.83 11.49 -4.25
CA GLU A 35 21.85 12.49 -4.67
C GLU A 35 20.43 12.12 -4.20
N PHE A 36 19.65 13.15 -3.86
CA PHE A 36 18.30 13.04 -3.29
C PHE A 36 18.22 12.31 -1.95
N GLY A 37 19.36 12.13 -1.26
CA GLY A 37 19.43 11.55 0.06
C GLY A 37 19.31 10.02 0.10
N VAL A 38 19.29 9.33 -1.05
CA VAL A 38 19.11 7.87 -1.08
C VAL A 38 20.20 7.16 -0.26
N SER A 39 19.76 6.21 0.57
CA SER A 39 20.61 5.45 1.48
C SER A 39 21.12 4.16 0.84
N HIS A 40 22.44 4.01 0.75
CA HIS A 40 23.11 2.74 0.48
C HIS A 40 23.72 2.22 1.77
N ILE A 41 23.12 1.16 2.31
CA ILE A 41 23.50 0.50 3.57
C ILE A 41 24.44 -0.65 3.24
N LEU A 42 25.73 -0.46 3.49
CA LEU A 42 26.76 -1.49 3.33
C LEU A 42 27.00 -2.14 4.69
N ALA A 43 26.58 -3.40 4.83
CA ALA A 43 26.62 -4.13 6.10
C ALA A 43 27.45 -5.41 5.99
N GLN A 44 28.13 -5.80 7.07
CA GLN A 44 28.91 -7.04 7.10
C GLN A 44 28.05 -8.30 7.33
N ASP A 45 26.87 -8.14 7.92
CA ASP A 45 25.92 -9.21 8.21
C ASP A 45 24.48 -8.67 8.25
N LEU A 46 23.49 -9.56 8.39
CA LEU A 46 22.06 -9.20 8.38
C LEU A 46 21.60 -8.41 9.62
N GLU A 47 22.28 -8.54 10.76
CA GLU A 47 22.00 -7.72 11.93
C GLU A 47 22.46 -6.28 11.69
N ALA A 48 23.67 -6.10 11.15
CA ALA A 48 24.17 -4.81 10.71
C ALA A 48 23.30 -4.20 9.60
N MET A 49 22.77 -5.00 8.66
CA MET A 49 21.82 -4.52 7.65
C MET A 49 20.55 -3.96 8.29
N GLY A 50 19.94 -4.71 9.21
CA GLY A 50 18.78 -4.24 9.97
C GLY A 50 19.08 -2.98 10.76
N PHE A 51 20.25 -2.92 11.42
CA PHE A 51 20.72 -1.75 12.17
C PHE A 51 20.83 -0.51 11.30
N GLY A 52 21.51 -0.63 10.15
CA GLY A 52 21.63 0.48 9.21
C GLY A 52 20.27 0.97 8.72
N LEU A 53 19.34 0.05 8.43
CA LEU A 53 17.99 0.40 8.00
C LEU A 53 17.20 1.16 9.08
N GLY A 54 17.21 0.67 10.32
CA GLY A 54 16.56 1.35 11.46
C GLY A 54 17.17 2.74 11.70
N TYR A 55 18.49 2.84 11.61
CA TYR A 55 19.22 4.09 11.81
C TYR A 55 18.88 5.15 10.77
N VAL A 56 18.98 4.83 9.47
CA VAL A 56 18.74 5.81 8.39
C VAL A 56 17.27 6.22 8.32
N GLN A 57 16.33 5.31 8.64
CA GLN A 57 14.93 5.69 8.76
C GLN A 57 14.73 6.68 9.91
N SER A 58 15.36 6.46 11.08
CA SER A 58 15.29 7.42 12.20
C SER A 58 15.97 8.76 11.88
N GLU A 59 17.04 8.75 11.10
CA GLU A 59 17.68 9.97 10.60
C GLU A 59 16.71 10.80 9.75
N ASP A 60 15.99 10.18 8.81
CA ASP A 60 15.13 10.89 7.86
C ASP A 60 13.70 11.15 8.38
N TYR A 61 13.21 10.32 9.29
CA TYR A 61 11.82 10.34 9.80
C TYR A 61 11.70 10.56 11.31
N GLY A 62 12.81 10.60 12.05
CA GLY A 62 12.83 10.99 13.47
C GLY A 62 11.89 10.14 14.32
N GLU A 63 11.09 10.83 15.14
CA GLU A 63 10.17 10.21 16.10
C GLU A 63 9.13 9.27 15.50
N GLU A 64 8.72 9.40 14.23
CA GLU A 64 7.71 8.50 13.63
C GLU A 64 8.16 7.04 13.61
N VAL A 65 9.46 6.80 13.44
CA VAL A 65 10.04 5.46 13.45
C VAL A 65 9.90 4.85 14.84
N ALA A 66 10.21 5.61 15.89
CA ALA A 66 10.02 5.19 17.27
C ALA A 66 8.53 5.01 17.61
N PHE A 67 7.67 5.94 17.18
CA PHE A 67 6.22 5.85 17.40
C PHE A 67 5.62 4.61 16.75
N THR A 68 6.11 4.18 15.60
CA THR A 68 5.67 2.94 14.96
C THR A 68 5.97 1.71 15.83
N LEU A 69 7.14 1.65 16.47
CA LEU A 69 7.48 0.57 17.41
C LEU A 69 6.63 0.62 18.69
N ILE A 70 6.29 1.82 19.18
CA ILE A 70 5.42 2.01 20.35
C ILE A 70 3.96 1.60 20.03
N LYS A 71 3.45 2.00 18.86
CA LYS A 71 2.15 1.52 18.33
C LYS A 71 2.16 -0.01 18.20
N SER A 72 3.29 -0.61 17.81
CA SER A 72 3.44 -2.06 17.70
C SER A 72 3.42 -2.79 19.05
N ARG A 73 3.80 -2.13 20.16
CA ARG A 73 3.61 -2.62 21.54
C ARG A 73 2.17 -2.50 22.05
N GLY A 74 1.38 -1.68 21.37
CA GLY A 74 0.07 -1.24 21.81
C GLY A 74 0.11 -0.38 23.07
N GLU A 75 1.02 0.61 23.07
CA GLU A 75 1.23 1.52 24.21
C GLU A 75 1.15 2.99 23.80
N TYR A 76 0.68 3.31 22.59
CA TYR A 76 0.70 4.67 22.08
C TYR A 76 -0.28 5.59 22.82
N ALA A 77 -1.48 5.11 23.15
CA ALA A 77 -2.52 5.87 23.87
C ALA A 77 -2.10 6.28 25.29
N ARG A 78 -1.13 5.59 25.89
CA ARG A 78 -0.49 6.00 27.16
C ARG A 78 0.27 7.32 27.03
N TYR A 79 0.70 7.68 25.83
CA TYR A 79 1.52 8.87 25.59
C TYR A 79 0.77 9.99 24.86
N VAL A 80 -0.21 9.63 24.02
CA VAL A 80 -0.89 10.61 23.14
C VAL A 80 -2.40 10.75 23.34
N GLY A 81 -2.98 10.09 24.35
CA GLY A 81 -4.42 10.19 24.62
C GLY A 81 -5.24 8.99 24.17
N LYS A 82 -6.44 8.89 24.74
CA LYS A 82 -7.34 7.75 24.56
C LYS A 82 -7.85 7.61 23.12
N ASP A 83 -7.87 8.67 22.34
CA ASP A 83 -8.32 8.64 20.95
C ASP A 83 -7.51 7.67 20.06
N SER A 84 -6.30 7.32 20.47
CA SER A 84 -5.45 6.34 19.78
C SER A 84 -5.64 4.88 20.23
N ILE A 85 -6.52 4.61 21.20
CA ILE A 85 -6.58 3.30 21.91
C ILE A 85 -6.96 2.12 21.02
N GLU A 86 -7.69 2.33 19.92
CA GLU A 86 -8.07 1.25 18.99
C GLU A 86 -6.86 0.57 18.36
N GLY A 87 -5.84 1.35 18.01
CA GLY A 87 -4.58 0.84 17.48
C GLY A 87 -3.86 -0.03 18.50
N ASP A 88 -3.91 0.36 19.78
CA ASP A 88 -3.20 -0.31 20.84
C ASP A 88 -3.76 -1.69 21.19
N PHE A 89 -5.08 -1.87 21.14
CA PHE A 89 -5.67 -3.21 21.28
C PHE A 89 -5.15 -4.19 20.21
N THR A 90 -5.03 -3.72 18.97
CA THR A 90 -4.48 -4.53 17.87
C THR A 90 -2.97 -4.73 18.04
N GLY A 91 -2.26 -3.68 18.48
CA GLY A 91 -0.83 -3.72 18.80
C GLY A 91 -0.51 -4.77 19.86
N LYS A 92 -1.25 -4.80 20.99
CA LYS A 92 -1.07 -5.80 22.06
C LYS A 92 -1.25 -7.23 21.57
N GLU A 93 -2.28 -7.50 20.76
CA GLU A 93 -2.50 -8.83 20.18
C GLU A 93 -1.35 -9.25 19.25
N ARG A 94 -0.92 -8.35 18.34
CA ARG A 94 0.20 -8.59 17.43
C ARG A 94 1.50 -8.82 18.19
N HIS A 95 1.78 -8.00 19.19
CA HIS A 95 2.99 -8.09 20.01
C HIS A 95 3.05 -9.40 20.79
N ALA A 96 1.95 -9.81 21.41
CA ALA A 96 1.87 -11.08 22.14
C ALA A 96 2.12 -12.27 21.20
N LEU A 97 1.52 -12.27 20.01
CA LEU A 97 1.77 -13.30 19.00
C LEU A 97 3.22 -13.26 18.50
N ALA A 98 3.77 -12.07 18.21
CA ALA A 98 5.16 -11.89 17.82
C ALA A 98 6.12 -12.46 18.86
N ALA A 99 5.90 -12.17 20.16
CA ALA A 99 6.71 -12.71 21.24
C ALA A 99 6.65 -14.24 21.28
N ALA A 100 5.45 -14.81 21.10
CA ALA A 100 5.23 -16.26 21.12
C ALA A 100 5.87 -16.98 19.92
N THR A 101 5.96 -16.34 18.75
CA THR A 101 6.43 -16.98 17.51
C THR A 101 7.82 -16.54 17.04
N PHE A 102 8.43 -15.52 17.64
CA PHE A 102 9.73 -14.98 17.20
C PHE A 102 10.83 -16.06 17.12
N HIS A 103 10.84 -16.99 18.07
CA HIS A 103 11.81 -18.10 18.11
C HIS A 103 11.62 -19.13 16.98
N LEU A 104 10.49 -19.11 16.27
CA LEU A 104 10.19 -19.99 15.13
C LEU A 104 10.68 -19.44 13.80
N LEU A 105 10.99 -18.14 13.71
CA LEU A 105 11.57 -17.52 12.51
C LEU A 105 12.95 -18.12 12.17
N GLU A 106 13.43 -17.90 10.96
CA GLU A 106 14.84 -18.16 10.65
C GLU A 106 15.78 -17.25 11.47
N SER A 107 17.00 -17.75 11.75
CA SER A 107 18.04 -16.99 12.46
C SER A 107 18.36 -15.67 11.76
N ASP A 108 18.42 -15.71 10.43
CA ASP A 108 18.68 -14.57 9.56
C ASP A 108 17.60 -13.50 9.72
N THR A 109 16.33 -13.89 9.68
CA THR A 109 15.20 -12.95 9.86
C THR A 109 15.20 -12.33 11.26
N ARG A 110 15.45 -13.14 12.31
CA ARG A 110 15.60 -12.60 13.67
C ARG A 110 16.76 -11.60 13.78
N ALA A 111 17.86 -11.84 13.07
CA ALA A 111 19.01 -10.94 13.07
C ALA A 111 18.64 -9.57 12.50
N VAL A 112 17.88 -9.51 11.41
CA VAL A 112 17.40 -8.24 10.84
C VAL A 112 16.53 -7.47 11.84
N TYR A 113 15.56 -8.13 12.50
CA TYR A 113 14.71 -7.48 13.51
C TYR A 113 15.49 -7.00 14.74
N ARG A 114 16.47 -7.77 15.22
CA ARG A 114 17.38 -7.34 16.30
C ARG A 114 18.17 -6.09 15.88
N GLY A 115 18.75 -6.14 14.70
CA GLY A 115 19.46 -5.02 14.10
C GLY A 115 18.60 -3.77 14.04
N PHE A 116 17.41 -3.87 13.46
CA PHE A 116 16.51 -2.73 13.28
C PHE A 116 16.17 -2.04 14.60
N ALA A 117 15.75 -2.80 15.61
CA ALA A 117 15.46 -2.25 16.93
C ALA A 117 16.69 -1.58 17.57
N ALA A 118 17.87 -2.22 17.46
CA ALA A 118 19.13 -1.68 17.93
C ALA A 118 19.53 -0.37 17.21
N GLY A 119 19.30 -0.27 15.90
CA GLY A 119 19.57 0.94 15.11
C GLY A 119 18.69 2.12 15.54
N VAL A 120 17.41 1.88 15.78
CA VAL A 120 16.48 2.91 16.28
C VAL A 120 16.87 3.35 17.69
N ASN A 121 17.16 2.40 18.60
CA ASN A 121 17.63 2.72 19.95
C ASN A 121 18.91 3.56 19.93
N HIS A 122 19.86 3.20 19.05
CA HIS A 122 21.11 3.90 18.91
C HIS A 122 20.90 5.35 18.49
N TYR A 123 20.06 5.58 17.46
CA TYR A 123 19.71 6.91 16.99
C TYR A 123 19.04 7.73 18.12
N VAL A 124 18.04 7.17 18.81
CA VAL A 124 17.36 7.85 19.93
C VAL A 124 18.34 8.28 21.03
N ARG A 125 19.35 7.45 21.35
CA ARG A 125 20.36 7.82 22.36
C ARG A 125 21.27 8.97 21.91
N LEU A 126 21.72 8.94 20.66
CA LEU A 126 22.59 9.97 20.11
C LEU A 126 21.86 11.31 19.93
N HIS A 127 20.58 11.24 19.56
CA HIS A 127 19.76 12.37 19.18
C HIS A 127 18.65 12.65 20.20
N ARG A 128 18.91 12.42 21.50
CA ARG A 128 17.86 12.42 22.53
C ARG A 128 16.99 13.69 22.56
N ALA A 129 17.57 14.84 22.23
CA ALA A 129 16.87 16.12 22.16
C ALA A 129 15.82 16.21 21.03
N GLU A 130 15.85 15.31 20.05
CA GLU A 130 14.89 15.24 18.94
C GLU A 130 13.62 14.46 19.29
N PHE A 131 13.58 13.79 20.45
CA PHE A 131 12.49 12.90 20.84
C PHE A 131 11.77 13.40 22.09
N PRO A 132 10.44 13.18 22.20
CA PRO A 132 9.70 13.42 23.42
C PRO A 132 10.27 12.64 24.61
N ASP A 133 10.08 13.17 25.82
CA ASP A 133 10.80 12.64 26.97
C ASP A 133 10.49 11.19 27.34
N TRP A 134 9.30 10.75 26.97
CA TRP A 134 8.78 9.41 27.19
C TRP A 134 9.25 8.38 26.16
N VAL A 135 9.95 8.78 25.10
CA VAL A 135 10.53 7.84 24.13
C VAL A 135 11.84 7.31 24.67
N GLU A 136 11.79 6.10 25.22
CA GLU A 136 12.95 5.42 25.77
C GLU A 136 13.61 4.47 24.75
N PRO A 137 14.95 4.49 24.59
CA PRO A 137 15.70 3.65 23.64
C PRO A 137 15.82 2.21 24.14
N SER A 138 14.68 1.52 24.20
CA SER A 138 14.49 0.20 24.79
C SER A 138 13.76 -0.76 23.84
N PHE A 139 13.71 -0.44 22.54
CA PHE A 139 13.06 -1.27 21.53
C PHE A 139 13.78 -2.62 21.39
N THR A 140 12.99 -3.66 21.15
CA THR A 140 13.42 -5.05 21.02
C THR A 140 13.07 -5.58 19.64
N ALA A 141 13.68 -6.71 19.26
CA ALA A 141 13.35 -7.37 18.01
C ALA A 141 11.87 -7.81 17.91
N VAL A 142 11.20 -8.06 19.05
CA VAL A 142 9.77 -8.39 19.07
C VAL A 142 8.94 -7.16 18.69
N ASP A 143 9.33 -5.97 19.15
CA ASP A 143 8.64 -4.72 18.78
C ASP A 143 8.75 -4.47 17.27
N ALA A 144 9.94 -4.67 16.71
CA ALA A 144 10.18 -4.55 15.27
C ALA A 144 9.45 -5.65 14.46
N HIS A 145 9.31 -6.85 15.02
CA HIS A 145 8.63 -7.97 14.37
C HIS A 145 7.10 -7.83 14.39
N ALA A 146 6.53 -7.23 15.44
CA ALA A 146 5.08 -7.19 15.64
C ALA A 146 4.30 -6.52 14.48
N GLY A 147 4.90 -5.58 13.75
CA GLY A 147 4.31 -4.97 12.55
C GLY A 147 4.10 -5.94 11.37
N ASP A 148 4.82 -7.07 11.37
CA ASP A 148 4.77 -8.11 10.34
C ASP A 148 3.89 -9.32 10.71
N VAL A 149 3.29 -9.28 11.90
CA VAL A 149 2.39 -10.31 12.39
C VAL A 149 0.95 -10.01 12.01
N GLN A 150 0.25 -11.04 11.53
CA GLN A 150 -1.14 -10.97 11.11
C GLN A 150 -2.08 -11.49 12.20
N VAL A 151 -3.02 -10.65 12.59
CA VAL A 151 -4.16 -11.00 13.44
C VAL A 151 -5.43 -11.00 12.59
N TRP A 152 -6.50 -11.54 13.14
CA TRP A 152 -7.80 -11.67 12.49
C TRP A 152 -8.42 -10.29 12.17
N SER A 153 -9.18 -10.21 11.07
CA SER A 153 -9.89 -8.98 10.70
C SER A 153 -11.10 -8.72 11.60
N ARG A 154 -11.13 -7.55 12.23
CA ARG A 154 -12.32 -6.99 12.89
C ARG A 154 -13.22 -6.31 11.85
N SER A 155 -13.78 -7.08 10.91
CA SER A 155 -14.61 -6.52 9.82
C SER A 155 -15.88 -5.86 10.37
N ASN A 156 -15.96 -4.53 10.26
CA ASN A 156 -17.09 -3.73 10.77
C ASN A 156 -18.37 -3.85 9.93
N ALA A 157 -18.31 -4.33 8.68
CA ALA A 157 -19.47 -4.41 7.79
C ALA A 157 -20.51 -5.45 8.26
N ILE A 158 -20.07 -6.67 8.61
CA ILE A 158 -20.94 -7.69 9.22
C ILE A 158 -21.47 -7.25 10.56
N LEU A 159 -20.61 -6.65 11.40
CA LEU A 159 -21.02 -6.21 12.73
C LEU A 159 -22.18 -5.21 12.64
N ARG A 160 -22.16 -4.32 11.64
CA ARG A 160 -23.29 -3.42 11.36
C ARG A 160 -24.51 -4.21 10.88
N ALA A 161 -24.36 -5.05 9.85
CA ALA A 161 -25.45 -5.86 9.31
C ALA A 161 -26.12 -6.79 10.33
N LEU A 162 -25.36 -7.38 11.26
CA LEU A 162 -25.87 -8.23 12.34
C LEU A 162 -26.50 -7.44 13.49
N ARG A 163 -26.05 -6.20 13.75
CA ARG A 163 -26.65 -5.31 14.76
C ARG A 163 -27.96 -4.68 14.30
N ASP A 164 -28.11 -4.47 13.00
CA ASP A 164 -29.25 -3.79 12.39
C ASP A 164 -30.39 -4.73 11.97
N GLN A 165 -30.37 -6.03 12.33
CA GLN A 165 -31.50 -6.93 12.07
C GLN A 165 -32.64 -6.73 13.10
N PRO A 166 -33.88 -6.37 12.68
CA PRO A 166 -35.07 -6.56 13.48
C PRO A 166 -35.45 -8.04 13.49
N GLY A 167 -35.99 -8.54 14.62
CA GLY A 167 -36.49 -9.90 14.73
C GLY A 167 -37.56 -10.24 13.68
N GLU A 168 -37.53 -11.48 13.21
CA GLU A 168 -38.52 -12.19 12.38
C GLU A 168 -39.39 -11.35 11.43
N GLY A 169 -38.98 -11.30 10.15
CA GLY A 169 -39.83 -10.87 9.05
C GLY A 169 -39.03 -10.46 7.82
N ASP A 170 -39.05 -11.30 6.79
CA ASP A 170 -38.58 -11.12 5.41
C ASP A 170 -37.23 -10.40 5.16
N ALA A 171 -36.30 -11.16 4.58
CA ALA A 171 -34.99 -10.69 4.14
C ALA A 171 -35.08 -9.45 3.24
N PRO A 172 -34.33 -8.36 3.54
CA PRO A 172 -34.04 -7.35 2.54
C PRO A 172 -32.96 -7.90 1.61
N ALA A 173 -33.36 -8.22 0.38
CA ALA A 173 -32.45 -8.23 -0.75
C ALA A 173 -31.93 -6.79 -0.95
N GLY A 174 -30.63 -6.58 -0.76
CA GLY A 174 -30.04 -5.26 -0.92
C GLY A 174 -28.74 -5.09 -0.15
N GLY A 175 -27.74 -5.93 -0.45
CA GLY A 175 -26.37 -5.58 -0.11
C GLY A 175 -26.06 -4.24 -0.77
N SER A 176 -25.66 -3.24 0.02
CA SER A 176 -25.18 -1.98 -0.55
C SER A 176 -24.00 -2.33 -1.46
N ARG A 177 -24.23 -2.30 -2.78
CA ARG A 177 -23.16 -2.12 -3.75
C ARG A 177 -22.43 -0.88 -3.26
N ARG A 178 -21.22 -1.05 -2.73
CA ARG A 178 -20.26 0.05 -2.78
C ARG A 178 -20.21 0.42 -4.26
N ASP A 179 -20.62 1.64 -4.56
CA ASP A 179 -20.57 2.16 -5.91
C ASP A 179 -19.18 1.88 -6.49
N PRO A 180 -19.06 1.47 -7.77
CA PRO A 180 -17.76 1.21 -8.42
C PRO A 180 -16.80 2.41 -8.39
N VAL A 181 -17.30 3.59 -7.98
CA VAL A 181 -16.68 4.91 -8.15
C VAL A 181 -16.19 5.51 -6.83
N ASP A 182 -16.61 5.01 -5.65
CA ASP A 182 -16.25 5.58 -4.34
C ASP A 182 -15.40 4.64 -3.47
N GLY A 183 -14.22 4.29 -3.99
CA GLY A 183 -13.10 3.89 -3.14
C GLY A 183 -12.12 5.06 -3.04
N PRO A 184 -11.37 5.23 -1.93
CA PRO A 184 -10.19 6.09 -1.96
C PRO A 184 -9.32 5.71 -3.16
N ASP A 185 -8.67 6.68 -3.83
CA ASP A 185 -7.76 6.41 -4.96
C ASP A 185 -6.48 5.65 -4.53
N ASP A 186 -6.42 5.18 -3.28
CA ASP A 186 -5.43 4.22 -2.82
C ASP A 186 -5.49 2.96 -3.69
N GLY A 187 -4.36 2.63 -4.28
CA GLY A 187 -4.26 1.68 -5.38
C GLY A 187 -2.79 1.41 -5.72
N SER A 188 -2.52 0.86 -6.89
CA SER A 188 -1.18 0.68 -7.44
C SER A 188 -1.32 0.37 -8.92
N ASN A 189 -0.28 0.67 -9.68
CA ASN A 189 -0.04 0.13 -11.00
C ASN A 189 1.25 -0.71 -11.01
N ALA A 190 1.27 -1.74 -11.84
CA ALA A 190 2.47 -2.49 -12.16
C ALA A 190 2.41 -2.98 -13.61
N TRP A 191 3.54 -2.92 -14.31
CA TRP A 191 3.74 -3.53 -15.62
C TRP A 191 5.00 -4.37 -15.61
N ALA A 192 5.02 -5.44 -16.41
CA ALA A 192 6.26 -6.04 -16.86
C ALA A 192 6.19 -6.36 -18.35
N PHE A 193 7.29 -6.12 -19.06
CA PHE A 193 7.43 -6.33 -20.50
C PHE A 193 8.53 -7.35 -20.77
N ALA A 194 8.22 -8.35 -21.60
CA ALA A 194 9.15 -9.36 -22.07
C ALA A 194 10.15 -8.76 -23.08
N PRO A 195 11.34 -9.38 -23.29
CA PRO A 195 12.35 -8.91 -24.23
C PRO A 195 11.84 -8.47 -25.61
N GLU A 196 10.90 -9.23 -26.19
CA GLU A 196 10.31 -8.94 -27.51
C GLU A 196 9.50 -7.64 -27.57
N ARG A 197 9.04 -7.13 -26.42
CA ARG A 197 8.34 -5.84 -26.27
C ARG A 197 9.29 -4.71 -25.86
N THR A 198 10.60 -4.93 -25.86
CA THR A 198 11.59 -3.95 -25.38
C THR A 198 12.68 -3.67 -26.41
N ALA A 199 13.05 -2.40 -26.55
CA ALA A 199 14.04 -1.98 -27.56
C ALA A 199 15.45 -2.56 -27.30
N SER A 200 15.76 -2.83 -26.03
CA SER A 200 17.04 -3.41 -25.59
C SER A 200 17.08 -4.93 -25.66
N GLY A 201 15.93 -5.60 -25.81
CA GLY A 201 15.82 -7.06 -25.67
C GLY A 201 15.98 -7.54 -24.22
N HIS A 202 15.71 -6.68 -23.23
CA HIS A 202 15.79 -6.98 -21.80
C HIS A 202 14.45 -6.68 -21.12
N ALA A 203 14.01 -7.56 -20.22
CA ALA A 203 12.74 -7.38 -19.56
C ALA A 203 12.70 -6.08 -18.75
N ILE A 204 11.55 -5.40 -18.75
CA ILE A 204 11.31 -4.17 -17.97
C ILE A 204 10.24 -4.44 -16.92
N LEU A 205 10.41 -3.90 -15.71
CA LEU A 205 9.42 -3.89 -14.63
C LEU A 205 9.13 -2.45 -14.22
N LEU A 206 7.86 -2.13 -14.06
CA LEU A 206 7.36 -0.88 -13.49
C LEU A 206 6.63 -1.19 -12.18
N ARG A 207 6.98 -0.44 -11.13
CA ARG A 207 6.35 -0.43 -9.82
C ARG A 207 5.84 0.98 -9.52
N ASN A 208 4.56 1.09 -9.18
CA ASN A 208 3.96 2.36 -8.81
C ASN A 208 2.81 2.15 -7.82
N PRO A 209 3.09 2.06 -6.52
CA PRO A 209 2.03 2.09 -5.52
C PRO A 209 1.38 3.48 -5.42
N HIS A 210 0.07 3.49 -5.18
CA HIS A 210 -0.73 4.69 -4.92
C HIS A 210 -1.19 4.69 -3.48
N LEU A 211 -0.57 5.54 -2.66
CA LEU A 211 -0.98 5.74 -1.29
C LEU A 211 -0.90 7.23 -0.98
N ARG A 212 -1.39 7.62 0.20
CA ARG A 212 -1.07 8.91 0.79
C ARG A 212 0.44 9.16 0.81
N TRP A 213 0.83 10.41 0.63
CA TRP A 213 2.24 10.82 0.64
C TRP A 213 2.90 10.76 2.03
N ASP A 214 2.11 10.44 3.06
CA ASP A 214 2.55 10.09 4.41
C ASP A 214 2.54 8.56 4.68
N ALA A 215 2.19 7.73 3.69
CA ALA A 215 2.04 6.27 3.85
C ALA A 215 3.37 5.49 3.98
N GLY A 216 4.49 6.20 3.96
CA GLY A 216 5.78 5.71 4.44
C GLY A 216 6.48 4.70 3.55
N TYR A 217 6.74 5.04 2.28
CA TYR A 217 7.79 4.39 1.50
C TYR A 217 9.13 5.10 1.73
N TYR A 218 10.19 4.31 1.87
CA TYR A 218 11.56 4.76 2.05
C TYR A 218 12.47 4.10 1.00
N GLU A 219 13.08 4.89 0.12
CA GLU A 219 13.97 4.37 -0.92
C GLU A 219 15.34 4.03 -0.32
N ALA A 220 15.79 2.79 -0.46
CA ALA A 220 17.11 2.38 0.01
C ALA A 220 17.69 1.22 -0.79
N HIS A 221 19.01 1.08 -0.66
CA HIS A 221 19.79 -0.03 -1.17
C HIS A 221 20.46 -0.75 0.02
N VAL A 222 20.12 -2.01 0.27
CA VAL A 222 20.75 -2.84 1.31
C VAL A 222 21.72 -3.84 0.70
N ARG A 223 22.94 -3.93 1.26
CA ARG A 223 23.98 -4.84 0.78
C ARG A 223 24.68 -5.55 1.91
N VAL A 224 24.70 -6.87 1.83
CA VAL A 224 25.49 -7.78 2.67
C VAL A 224 26.25 -8.72 1.73
N PRO A 225 27.59 -8.66 1.66
CA PRO A 225 28.38 -9.41 0.68
C PRO A 225 28.04 -10.90 0.65
N GLY A 226 27.65 -11.39 -0.54
CA GLY A 226 27.30 -12.80 -0.76
C GLY A 226 25.97 -13.25 -0.15
N VAL A 227 25.21 -12.33 0.46
CA VAL A 227 23.95 -12.65 1.14
C VAL A 227 22.77 -11.90 0.54
N VAL A 228 22.82 -10.56 0.47
CA VAL A 228 21.75 -9.70 -0.06
C VAL A 228 22.37 -8.53 -0.81
N ASP A 229 21.78 -8.15 -1.95
CA ASP A 229 22.07 -6.93 -2.69
C ASP A 229 20.75 -6.49 -3.34
N PHE A 230 20.02 -5.60 -2.68
CA PHE A 230 18.63 -5.27 -3.04
C PHE A 230 18.36 -3.77 -2.96
N TYR A 231 17.80 -3.23 -4.03
CA TYR A 231 17.38 -1.83 -4.15
C TYR A 231 15.86 -1.76 -4.26
N GLY A 232 15.22 -0.91 -3.48
CA GLY A 232 13.77 -0.73 -3.56
C GLY A 232 13.21 0.18 -2.49
N ASP A 233 11.93 -0.03 -2.19
CA ASP A 233 11.27 0.63 -1.07
C ASP A 233 11.14 -0.28 0.17
N PHE A 234 11.27 0.37 1.33
CA PHE A 234 11.05 -0.18 2.65
C PHE A 234 9.95 0.62 3.35
N ARG A 235 9.34 0.03 4.39
CA ARG A 235 8.32 0.73 5.19
C ARG A 235 8.94 1.45 6.36
N ILE A 236 8.56 2.71 6.50
CA ILE A 236 9.03 3.57 7.58
C ILE A 236 8.54 3.02 8.91
N GLY A 237 9.45 2.92 9.88
CA GLY A 237 9.14 2.29 11.17
C GLY A 237 9.17 0.77 11.15
N GLY A 238 9.52 0.15 10.02
CA GLY A 238 9.58 -1.30 9.86
C GLY A 238 10.90 -1.80 9.27
N ALA A 239 11.39 -2.93 9.80
CA ALA A 239 12.51 -3.67 9.19
C ALA A 239 12.08 -4.29 7.85
N PHE A 240 10.81 -4.72 7.78
CA PHE A 240 10.13 -5.12 6.55
C PHE A 240 8.77 -4.42 6.47
N GLY A 241 7.80 -5.05 5.82
CA GLY A 241 6.48 -4.51 5.52
C GLY A 241 6.07 -5.00 4.14
N ILE A 242 5.43 -4.13 3.35
CA ILE A 242 5.28 -4.37 1.91
C ILE A 242 6.51 -3.78 1.22
N ILE A 243 7.33 -4.65 0.62
CA ILE A 243 8.57 -4.30 -0.08
C ILE A 243 8.42 -4.61 -1.57
N GLY A 244 9.09 -3.82 -2.40
CA GLY A 244 9.61 -4.33 -3.67
C GLY A 244 10.56 -3.36 -4.34
N GLY A 245 11.02 -3.78 -5.49
CA GLY A 245 12.34 -3.37 -5.95
C GLY A 245 12.98 -4.51 -6.73
N PHE A 246 14.31 -4.50 -6.79
CA PHE A 246 15.09 -5.42 -7.58
C PHE A 246 16.45 -5.73 -6.96
N ASN A 247 16.99 -6.86 -7.34
CA ASN A 247 18.41 -7.17 -7.25
C ASN A 247 19.00 -7.29 -8.67
N ARG A 248 20.27 -7.67 -8.79
CA ARG A 248 20.94 -7.84 -10.10
C ARG A 248 20.29 -8.89 -11.04
N HIS A 249 19.42 -9.75 -10.52
CA HIS A 249 18.85 -10.87 -11.26
C HIS A 249 17.39 -10.66 -11.60
N LEU A 250 16.59 -10.13 -10.66
CA LEU A 250 15.15 -10.05 -10.77
C LEU A 250 14.58 -8.89 -9.94
N GLY A 251 13.31 -8.58 -10.16
CA GLY A 251 12.56 -7.66 -9.31
C GLY A 251 11.07 -7.93 -9.30
N TRP A 252 10.38 -7.28 -8.37
CA TRP A 252 8.93 -7.37 -8.27
C TRP A 252 8.26 -6.05 -7.84
N ALA A 253 7.04 -5.86 -8.34
CA ALA A 253 6.09 -4.85 -7.92
C ALA A 253 4.94 -5.53 -7.16
N THR A 254 4.37 -4.82 -6.20
CA THR A 254 3.19 -5.26 -5.45
C THR A 254 2.02 -4.35 -5.73
N THR A 255 0.83 -4.91 -5.89
CA THR A 255 -0.42 -4.15 -6.00
C THR A 255 -1.49 -4.77 -5.10
N ASN A 256 -2.47 -3.98 -4.65
CA ASN A 256 -3.56 -4.53 -3.83
C ASN A 256 -4.44 -5.50 -4.63
N ASN A 257 -4.88 -6.56 -3.95
CA ASN A 257 -5.94 -7.47 -4.40
C ASN A 257 -7.00 -7.61 -3.32
N TYR A 258 -8.15 -8.20 -3.69
CA TYR A 258 -9.34 -8.22 -2.85
C TYR A 258 -10.08 -9.56 -2.86
N PRO A 259 -9.41 -10.73 -2.76
CA PRO A 259 -10.12 -11.98 -2.62
C PRO A 259 -10.96 -11.99 -1.35
N THR A 260 -11.96 -12.86 -1.33
CA THR A 260 -12.75 -13.12 -0.15
C THR A 260 -11.92 -13.94 0.83
N TYR A 261 -11.29 -13.26 1.80
CA TYR A 261 -10.39 -13.87 2.78
C TYR A 261 -11.13 -14.64 3.88
N SER A 262 -12.05 -13.97 4.56
CA SER A 262 -12.65 -14.45 5.80
C SER A 262 -14.02 -15.06 5.56
N GLN A 263 -14.37 -16.04 6.40
CA GLN A 263 -15.70 -16.64 6.44
C GLN A 263 -16.29 -16.42 7.83
N VAL A 264 -17.56 -16.01 7.88
CA VAL A 264 -18.33 -15.96 9.13
C VAL A 264 -19.21 -17.19 9.27
N TYR A 265 -19.16 -17.78 10.46
CA TYR A 265 -19.94 -18.96 10.82
C TYR A 265 -20.91 -18.62 11.96
N ALA A 266 -22.16 -19.07 11.84
CA ALA A 266 -23.17 -19.00 12.87
C ALA A 266 -23.30 -20.36 13.56
N LEU A 267 -22.72 -20.47 14.75
CA LEU A 267 -22.83 -21.64 15.63
C LEU A 267 -24.08 -21.50 16.50
N ALA A 268 -24.67 -22.61 16.94
CA ALA A 268 -25.79 -22.55 17.89
C ALA A 268 -25.26 -22.19 19.29
N ALA A 269 -25.95 -21.31 20.01
CA ALA A 269 -25.65 -21.07 21.43
C ALA A 269 -26.13 -22.27 22.27
N ASP A 270 -25.45 -22.58 23.38
CA ASP A 270 -25.96 -23.55 24.35
C ASP A 270 -27.02 -22.86 25.23
N PRO A 271 -28.31 -23.27 25.17
CA PRO A 271 -29.37 -22.62 25.94
C PRO A 271 -29.24 -22.86 27.45
N ALA A 272 -28.43 -23.84 27.88
CA ALA A 272 -28.20 -24.15 29.29
C ALA A 272 -26.96 -23.44 29.86
N ARG A 273 -26.05 -22.94 29.02
CA ARG A 273 -24.77 -22.35 29.44
C ARG A 273 -24.35 -21.19 28.53
N GLU A 274 -24.36 -19.98 29.05
CA GLU A 274 -24.05 -18.76 28.28
C GLU A 274 -22.62 -18.68 27.74
N ASP A 275 -21.69 -19.39 28.35
CA ASP A 275 -20.28 -19.47 27.95
C ASP A 275 -19.98 -20.66 27.04
N HIS A 276 -21.01 -21.32 26.48
CA HIS A 276 -20.86 -22.46 25.58
C HIS A 276 -21.59 -22.25 24.24
N TYR A 277 -21.07 -22.91 23.22
CA TYR A 277 -21.73 -23.07 21.92
C TYR A 277 -21.90 -24.56 21.60
N LEU A 278 -22.84 -24.88 20.73
CA LEU A 278 -23.07 -26.21 20.21
C LEU A 278 -22.41 -26.37 18.84
N LEU A 279 -21.63 -27.43 18.66
CA LEU A 279 -21.09 -27.89 17.38
C LEU A 279 -21.43 -29.37 17.23
N ASP A 280 -22.11 -29.73 16.15
CA ASP A 280 -22.63 -31.10 15.91
C ASP A 280 -23.42 -31.67 17.10
N GLY A 281 -24.21 -30.81 17.76
CA GLY A 281 -25.04 -31.18 18.91
C GLY A 281 -24.27 -31.37 20.23
N ARG A 282 -22.95 -31.16 20.25
CA ARG A 282 -22.13 -31.20 21.47
C ARG A 282 -21.79 -29.79 21.92
N ALA A 283 -21.79 -29.59 23.23
CA ALA A 283 -21.43 -28.31 23.80
C ALA A 283 -19.93 -28.16 24.00
N HIS A 284 -19.41 -26.99 23.65
CA HIS A 284 -18.02 -26.60 23.73
C HIS A 284 -17.89 -25.27 24.48
N PRO A 285 -16.95 -25.13 25.41
CA PRO A 285 -16.74 -23.88 26.12
C PRO A 285 -16.15 -22.82 25.19
N MET A 286 -16.53 -21.57 25.43
CA MET A 286 -15.87 -20.40 24.88
C MET A 286 -14.80 -19.90 25.85
N GLU A 287 -13.69 -19.41 25.32
CA GLU A 287 -12.59 -18.84 26.08
C GLU A 287 -12.68 -17.31 26.09
N ALA A 288 -12.77 -16.69 27.27
CA ALA A 288 -12.70 -15.24 27.40
C ALA A 288 -11.23 -14.79 27.40
N ARG A 289 -10.84 -13.96 26.42
CA ARG A 289 -9.51 -13.33 26.35
C ARG A 289 -9.65 -11.84 26.58
N ALA A 290 -9.11 -11.38 27.70
CA ALA A 290 -9.07 -9.96 28.05
C ALA A 290 -7.75 -9.34 27.60
N VAL A 291 -7.84 -8.21 26.89
CA VAL A 291 -6.70 -7.34 26.59
C VAL A 291 -6.90 -6.07 27.41
N ALA A 292 -5.85 -5.64 28.11
CA ALA A 292 -5.82 -4.39 28.86
C ALA A 292 -4.90 -3.40 28.13
N VAL A 293 -5.37 -2.18 27.94
CA VAL A 293 -4.62 -1.08 27.33
C VAL A 293 -4.69 0.13 28.25
N ASP A 294 -3.53 0.68 28.57
CA ASP A 294 -3.42 1.90 29.36
C ASP A 294 -3.51 3.13 28.45
N PHE A 295 -4.18 4.18 28.93
CA PHE A 295 -4.24 5.47 28.26
C PHE A 295 -3.99 6.61 29.24
N ARG A 296 -3.56 7.76 28.72
CA ARG A 296 -3.42 8.99 29.48
C ARG A 296 -3.86 10.18 28.65
N GLU A 297 -4.83 10.93 29.15
CA GLU A 297 -5.34 12.15 28.51
C GLU A 297 -4.44 13.37 28.77
N GLU A 298 -4.63 14.43 27.99
CA GLU A 298 -3.87 15.69 28.11
C GLU A 298 -4.02 16.35 29.49
N ASP A 299 -5.19 16.20 30.13
CA ASP A 299 -5.45 16.74 31.48
C ASP A 299 -4.74 15.95 32.60
N GLY A 300 -3.99 14.90 32.25
CA GLY A 300 -3.27 14.02 33.17
C GLY A 300 -4.10 12.85 33.69
N THR A 301 -5.35 12.68 33.26
CA THR A 301 -6.18 11.52 33.61
C THR A 301 -5.56 10.25 33.03
N GLU A 302 -5.20 9.31 33.90
CA GLU A 302 -4.70 7.97 33.53
C GLU A 302 -5.79 6.93 33.75
N GLY A 303 -5.84 5.91 32.90
CA GLY A 303 -6.77 4.80 33.05
C GLY A 303 -6.36 3.58 32.25
N THR A 304 -7.03 2.46 32.53
CA THR A 304 -6.89 1.21 31.79
C THR A 304 -8.23 0.82 31.22
N GLU A 305 -8.30 0.57 29.92
CA GLU A 305 -9.46 -0.02 29.28
C GLU A 305 -9.22 -1.51 29.07
N VAL A 306 -10.15 -2.35 29.52
CA VAL A 306 -10.10 -3.79 29.33
C VAL A 306 -11.20 -4.21 28.37
N ARG A 307 -10.82 -4.88 27.28
CA ARG A 307 -11.75 -5.45 26.31
C ARG A 307 -11.61 -6.97 26.30
N THR A 308 -12.74 -7.63 26.46
CA THR A 308 -12.82 -9.09 26.42
C THR A 308 -13.39 -9.54 25.09
N THR A 309 -12.63 -10.37 24.37
CA THR A 309 -13.12 -11.10 23.20
C THR A 309 -13.31 -12.56 23.59
N TRP A 310 -14.47 -13.12 23.29
CA TRP A 310 -14.72 -14.55 23.46
C TRP A 310 -14.21 -15.32 22.25
N TRP A 311 -13.72 -16.53 22.47
CA TRP A 311 -13.14 -17.37 21.43
C TRP A 311 -13.77 -18.76 21.44
N THR A 312 -14.05 -19.29 20.26
CA THR A 312 -14.43 -20.69 20.06
C THR A 312 -13.24 -21.46 19.49
N SER A 313 -13.38 -22.78 19.30
CA SER A 313 -12.37 -23.55 18.54
C SER A 313 -12.29 -23.17 17.05
N VAL A 314 -13.28 -22.42 16.54
CA VAL A 314 -13.36 -22.00 15.12
C VAL A 314 -12.71 -20.64 14.92
N GLY A 315 -12.91 -19.70 15.85
CA GLY A 315 -12.42 -18.33 15.77
C GLY A 315 -13.01 -17.40 16.84
N PRO A 316 -12.61 -16.11 16.83
CA PRO A 316 -13.15 -15.11 17.75
C PRO A 316 -14.62 -14.84 17.48
N VAL A 317 -15.38 -14.67 18.56
CA VAL A 317 -16.78 -14.30 18.56
C VAL A 317 -16.91 -12.82 18.22
N ILE A 318 -17.59 -12.53 17.11
CA ILE A 318 -17.84 -11.16 16.64
C ILE A 318 -19.23 -10.66 17.08
N HIS A 319 -20.18 -11.56 17.24
CA HIS A 319 -21.54 -11.24 17.68
C HIS A 319 -22.19 -12.45 18.36
N ARG A 320 -23.16 -12.22 19.24
CA ARG A 320 -23.92 -13.29 19.91
C ARG A 320 -25.38 -12.86 20.13
N THR A 321 -26.29 -13.82 20.03
CA THR A 321 -27.70 -13.72 20.43
C THR A 321 -28.02 -14.85 21.41
N ALA A 322 -29.25 -14.93 21.89
CA ALA A 322 -29.69 -16.05 22.74
C ALA A 322 -29.62 -17.42 22.00
N GLU A 323 -29.65 -17.40 20.67
CA GLU A 323 -29.72 -18.62 19.84
C GLU A 323 -28.42 -18.91 19.09
N ARG A 324 -27.59 -17.89 18.84
CA ARG A 324 -26.46 -17.98 17.91
C ARG A 324 -25.19 -17.33 18.45
N VAL A 325 -24.06 -17.95 18.13
CA VAL A 325 -22.70 -17.41 18.32
C VAL A 325 -22.06 -17.24 16.94
N TYR A 326 -21.79 -15.99 16.56
CA TYR A 326 -21.18 -15.66 15.27
C TYR A 326 -19.67 -15.52 15.43
N VAL A 327 -18.92 -16.25 14.62
CA VAL A 327 -17.46 -16.29 14.67
C VAL A 327 -16.87 -15.98 13.31
N VAL A 328 -15.73 -15.28 13.27
CA VAL A 328 -14.97 -15.07 12.04
C VAL A 328 -13.78 -16.02 11.99
N LYS A 329 -13.55 -16.67 10.85
CA LYS A 329 -12.33 -17.44 10.61
C LYS A 329 -11.57 -16.84 9.44
N ASP A 330 -10.37 -16.35 9.73
CA ASP A 330 -9.51 -15.61 8.80
C ASP A 330 -8.22 -16.41 8.53
N PRO A 331 -7.93 -16.81 7.27
CA PRO A 331 -6.75 -17.62 6.93
C PRO A 331 -5.41 -16.89 7.09
N ARG A 332 -5.47 -15.58 7.38
CA ARG A 332 -4.29 -14.74 7.58
C ARG A 332 -3.91 -14.69 9.06
N ALA A 333 -4.86 -14.92 9.96
CA ALA A 333 -4.64 -14.85 11.40
C ALA A 333 -3.59 -15.87 11.83
N GLY A 334 -2.65 -15.45 12.68
CA GLY A 334 -1.58 -16.30 13.18
C GLY A 334 -0.33 -16.32 12.29
N GLU A 335 -0.35 -15.70 11.11
CA GLU A 335 0.82 -15.70 10.25
C GLU A 335 1.86 -14.66 10.70
N TYR A 336 3.10 -15.13 10.87
CA TYR A 336 4.20 -14.36 11.45
C TYR A 336 5.45 -14.30 10.54
N ARG A 337 5.46 -14.98 9.39
CA ARG A 337 6.68 -15.09 8.56
C ARG A 337 6.76 -14.06 7.44
N ARG A 338 6.03 -12.93 7.51
CA ARG A 338 6.01 -11.94 6.41
C ARG A 338 7.42 -11.41 6.11
N GLY A 339 8.15 -10.95 7.13
CA GLY A 339 9.53 -10.49 6.96
C GLY A 339 10.48 -11.58 6.46
N GLU A 340 10.28 -12.83 6.89
CA GLU A 340 11.05 -13.97 6.41
C GLU A 340 10.84 -14.22 4.90
N GLN A 341 9.59 -14.18 4.42
CA GLN A 341 9.29 -14.30 3.01
C GLN A 341 9.98 -13.20 2.20
N PHE A 342 9.86 -11.93 2.60
CA PHE A 342 10.52 -10.84 1.87
C PHE A 342 12.05 -10.97 1.89
N LEU A 343 12.65 -11.34 3.04
CA LEU A 343 14.09 -11.59 3.11
C LEU A 343 14.54 -12.72 2.19
N ARG A 344 13.75 -13.79 2.06
CA ARG A 344 14.04 -14.86 1.10
C ARG A 344 13.88 -14.37 -0.34
N MET A 345 12.82 -13.64 -0.67
CA MET A 345 12.60 -13.08 -2.01
C MET A 345 13.76 -12.18 -2.47
N MET A 346 14.25 -11.28 -1.60
CA MET A 346 15.39 -10.39 -1.89
C MET A 346 16.67 -11.15 -2.28
N ARG A 347 16.81 -12.41 -1.86
CA ARG A 347 17.97 -13.28 -2.10
C ARG A 347 17.83 -14.19 -3.32
N THR A 348 16.63 -14.33 -3.87
CA THR A 348 16.40 -15.21 -5.02
C THR A 348 17.06 -14.65 -6.28
N THR A 349 17.44 -15.56 -7.18
CA THR A 349 18.18 -15.26 -8.41
C THR A 349 17.48 -15.75 -9.68
N THR A 350 16.43 -16.56 -9.53
CA THR A 350 15.64 -17.10 -10.65
C THR A 350 14.15 -17.08 -10.35
N LEU A 351 13.32 -17.09 -11.40
CA LEU A 351 11.86 -17.21 -11.26
C LEU A 351 11.45 -18.46 -10.47
N ALA A 352 12.15 -19.58 -10.66
CA ALA A 352 11.84 -20.82 -9.95
C ALA A 352 12.08 -20.70 -8.44
N GLU A 353 13.22 -20.14 -8.03
CA GLU A 353 13.51 -19.86 -6.61
C GLU A 353 12.49 -18.87 -6.02
N TRP A 354 12.14 -17.83 -6.79
CA TRP A 354 11.17 -16.84 -6.37
C TRP A 354 9.77 -17.44 -6.16
N LEU A 355 9.30 -18.26 -7.11
CA LEU A 355 8.01 -18.97 -7.00
C LEU A 355 7.99 -19.95 -5.83
N GLU A 356 9.10 -20.64 -5.54
CA GLU A 356 9.22 -21.51 -4.37
C GLU A 356 9.04 -20.73 -3.06
N VAL A 357 9.68 -19.56 -2.94
CA VAL A 357 9.48 -18.67 -1.78
C VAL A 357 8.03 -18.19 -1.69
N MET A 358 7.38 -17.89 -2.82
CA MET A 358 5.97 -17.47 -2.84
C MET A 358 5.01 -18.54 -2.32
N ARG A 359 5.38 -19.84 -2.34
CA ARG A 359 4.57 -20.92 -1.76
C ARG A 359 4.37 -20.76 -0.24
N MET A 360 5.27 -20.04 0.45
CA MET A 360 5.11 -19.72 1.88
C MET A 360 3.79 -18.99 2.16
N ARG A 361 3.39 -18.11 1.22
CA ARG A 361 2.22 -17.21 1.34
C ARG A 361 2.16 -16.48 2.68
N ALA A 362 3.30 -16.20 3.30
CA ALA A 362 3.41 -15.54 4.59
C ALA A 362 3.05 -14.05 4.51
N HIS A 363 3.32 -13.40 3.37
CA HIS A 363 2.57 -12.22 2.95
C HIS A 363 1.24 -12.70 2.35
N PRO A 364 0.10 -12.49 3.03
CA PRO A 364 -1.10 -13.25 2.73
C PRO A 364 -1.98 -12.63 1.64
N SER A 365 -1.55 -11.52 1.04
CA SER A 365 -2.34 -10.69 0.12
C SER A 365 -1.45 -10.10 -0.98
N SER A 366 -2.01 -9.18 -1.76
CA SER A 366 -1.36 -8.46 -2.85
C SER A 366 -1.07 -9.31 -4.08
N ASN A 367 -1.15 -8.71 -5.25
CA ASN A 367 -0.56 -9.30 -6.45
C ASN A 367 0.94 -9.01 -6.47
N PHE A 368 1.67 -9.87 -7.19
CA PHE A 368 3.07 -9.68 -7.50
C PHE A 368 3.28 -9.70 -9.01
N THR A 369 3.81 -8.60 -9.54
CA THR A 369 4.29 -8.52 -10.92
C THR A 369 5.81 -8.65 -10.89
N TYR A 370 6.37 -9.51 -11.73
CA TYR A 370 7.78 -9.93 -11.71
C TYR A 370 8.42 -9.73 -13.08
N ALA A 371 9.71 -9.40 -13.09
CA ALA A 371 10.57 -9.52 -14.27
C ALA A 371 12.00 -9.92 -13.89
N ASP A 372 12.74 -10.54 -14.80
CA ASP A 372 14.15 -10.91 -14.57
C ASP A 372 15.08 -10.79 -15.78
N ALA A 373 16.37 -10.92 -15.51
CA ALA A 373 17.46 -10.85 -16.48
C ALA A 373 17.51 -12.03 -17.46
N ALA A 374 16.75 -13.10 -17.20
CA ALA A 374 16.56 -14.19 -18.16
C ALA A 374 15.43 -13.90 -19.15
N GLY A 375 14.76 -12.75 -19.03
CA GLY A 375 13.68 -12.33 -19.90
C GLY A 375 12.31 -12.82 -19.47
N ASN A 376 12.16 -13.41 -18.28
CA ASN A 376 10.86 -13.84 -17.79
C ASN A 376 10.08 -12.64 -17.27
N ILE A 377 8.78 -12.66 -17.53
CA ILE A 377 7.78 -11.82 -16.86
C ILE A 377 6.71 -12.71 -16.25
N ALA A 378 6.22 -12.32 -15.07
CA ALA A 378 5.14 -13.06 -14.43
C ALA A 378 4.20 -12.16 -13.64
N HIS A 379 2.98 -12.63 -13.44
CA HIS A 379 2.03 -12.05 -12.51
C HIS A 379 1.37 -13.15 -11.68
N LEU A 380 1.50 -13.07 -10.36
CA LEU A 380 0.88 -13.97 -9.40
C LEU A 380 -0.19 -13.22 -8.60
N TYR A 381 -1.44 -13.69 -8.66
CA TYR A 381 -2.51 -13.26 -7.76
C TYR A 381 -2.32 -13.93 -6.39
N ASN A 382 -1.35 -13.45 -5.61
CA ASN A 382 -0.98 -14.06 -4.33
C ASN A 382 -2.04 -13.79 -3.25
N ALA A 383 -2.53 -14.85 -2.62
CA ALA A 383 -3.45 -14.75 -1.50
C ALA A 383 -3.45 -16.02 -0.64
N ARG A 384 -3.74 -15.85 0.66
CA ARG A 384 -4.19 -16.93 1.54
C ARG A 384 -5.71 -17.04 1.49
N ILE A 385 -6.19 -17.94 0.65
CA ILE A 385 -7.63 -18.17 0.43
C ILE A 385 -8.04 -19.48 1.11
N PRO A 386 -9.14 -19.51 1.88
CA PRO A 386 -9.60 -20.75 2.48
C PRO A 386 -10.23 -21.66 1.42
N LEU A 387 -9.97 -22.96 1.50
CA LEU A 387 -10.66 -23.95 0.68
C LEU A 387 -12.02 -24.25 1.31
N LEU A 388 -13.07 -23.60 0.81
CA LEU A 388 -14.43 -23.74 1.36
C LEU A 388 -15.09 -25.04 0.86
N PRO A 389 -15.75 -25.81 1.74
CA PRO A 389 -16.54 -26.98 1.37
C PRO A 389 -17.93 -26.62 0.79
N HIS A 390 -18.23 -25.33 0.73
CA HIS A 390 -19.48 -24.74 0.27
C HIS A 390 -19.18 -23.49 -0.58
N GLU A 391 -20.21 -22.90 -1.18
CA GLU A 391 -20.05 -21.64 -1.92
C GLU A 391 -19.64 -20.50 -0.96
N PRO A 392 -18.75 -19.58 -1.39
CA PRO A 392 -18.31 -18.47 -0.57
C PRO A 392 -19.47 -17.51 -0.29
N THR A 393 -19.81 -17.31 0.97
CA THR A 393 -20.71 -16.20 1.40
C THR A 393 -19.91 -14.96 1.81
N GLY A 394 -18.59 -15.11 1.90
CA GLY A 394 -17.66 -14.07 2.31
C GLY A 394 -17.97 -13.46 3.66
N ASP A 395 -17.79 -12.15 3.74
CA ASP A 395 -18.05 -11.37 4.94
C ASP A 395 -19.37 -10.58 4.85
N THR A 396 -20.38 -11.11 4.16
CA THR A 396 -21.69 -10.45 4.06
C THR A 396 -22.83 -11.30 4.62
N ALA A 397 -22.62 -12.60 4.81
CA ALA A 397 -23.58 -13.50 5.44
C ALA A 397 -22.88 -14.59 6.27
N ALA A 398 -23.51 -14.98 7.38
CA ALA A 398 -23.02 -16.06 8.22
C ALA A 398 -23.51 -17.42 7.71
N PHE A 399 -22.61 -18.40 7.65
CA PHE A 399 -22.95 -19.77 7.30
C PHE A 399 -23.35 -20.56 8.55
N ALA A 400 -24.55 -21.15 8.57
CA ALA A 400 -25.00 -22.00 9.68
C ALA A 400 -24.18 -23.31 9.68
N ALA A 401 -23.16 -23.39 10.53
CA ALA A 401 -22.10 -24.38 10.38
C ALA A 401 -22.32 -25.63 11.25
N ARG A 402 -22.12 -26.79 10.63
CA ARG A 402 -21.61 -28.00 11.30
C ARG A 402 -20.10 -28.04 11.17
N SER A 403 -19.42 -28.95 11.88
CA SER A 403 -17.95 -29.04 11.81
C SER A 403 -17.43 -29.25 10.38
N GLN A 404 -18.13 -30.07 9.59
CA GLN A 404 -17.81 -30.34 8.17
C GLN A 404 -17.89 -29.11 7.26
N ASP A 405 -18.58 -28.05 7.67
CA ASP A 405 -18.75 -26.83 6.89
C ASP A 405 -17.65 -25.80 7.23
N VAL A 406 -16.89 -26.02 8.31
CA VAL A 406 -15.78 -25.16 8.71
C VAL A 406 -14.52 -25.54 7.93
N TRP A 407 -14.00 -24.62 7.13
CA TRP A 407 -12.78 -24.87 6.35
C TRP A 407 -11.59 -25.19 7.26
N SER A 408 -10.74 -26.13 6.86
CA SER A 408 -9.50 -26.51 7.56
C SER A 408 -8.25 -26.35 6.71
N GLU A 409 -8.41 -26.21 5.39
CA GLU A 409 -7.33 -26.15 4.42
C GLU A 409 -7.36 -24.82 3.66
N LEU A 410 -6.20 -24.46 3.10
CA LEU A 410 -6.08 -23.35 2.17
C LEU A 410 -6.16 -23.88 0.75
N VAL A 411 -6.65 -23.06 -0.17
CA VAL A 411 -6.52 -23.31 -1.61
C VAL A 411 -5.04 -23.58 -1.93
N PRO A 412 -4.69 -24.62 -2.72
CA PRO A 412 -3.31 -24.85 -3.15
C PRO A 412 -2.75 -23.63 -3.90
N VAL A 413 -1.45 -23.37 -3.80
CA VAL A 413 -0.84 -22.20 -4.45
C VAL A 413 -0.91 -22.30 -5.98
N GLU A 414 -0.92 -23.51 -6.52
CA GLU A 414 -1.07 -23.83 -7.95
C GLU A 414 -2.46 -23.48 -8.48
N SER A 415 -3.45 -23.36 -7.59
CA SER A 415 -4.81 -22.96 -7.95
C SER A 415 -5.01 -21.44 -7.81
N LEU A 416 -3.95 -20.67 -7.60
CA LEU A 416 -3.98 -19.22 -7.71
C LEU A 416 -3.66 -18.80 -9.16
N PRO A 417 -4.33 -17.76 -9.69
CA PRO A 417 -4.02 -17.23 -11.01
C PRO A 417 -2.53 -16.84 -11.13
N LEU A 418 -1.84 -17.46 -12.08
CA LEU A 418 -0.43 -17.25 -12.37
C LEU A 418 -0.24 -17.13 -13.88
N TYR A 419 0.34 -16.02 -14.31
CA TYR A 419 0.73 -15.77 -15.69
C TYR A 419 2.25 -15.79 -15.73
N ILE A 420 2.85 -16.60 -16.61
CA ILE A 420 4.28 -16.61 -16.89
C ILE A 420 4.45 -16.49 -18.39
N ASN A 421 5.17 -15.46 -18.83
CA ASN A 421 5.46 -15.17 -20.24
C ASN A 421 4.22 -15.32 -21.15
N PRO A 422 3.09 -14.65 -20.82
CA PRO A 422 1.88 -14.77 -21.64
C PRO A 422 2.11 -14.18 -23.05
N PRO A 423 1.33 -14.62 -24.06
CA PRO A 423 1.35 -14.02 -25.39
C PRO A 423 1.17 -12.50 -25.38
N GLY A 424 1.73 -11.82 -26.38
CA GLY A 424 1.78 -10.36 -26.42
C GLY A 424 2.86 -9.75 -25.53
N GLY A 425 3.55 -10.55 -24.70
CA GLY A 425 4.80 -10.13 -24.05
C GLY A 425 4.65 -9.08 -22.95
N TYR A 426 3.47 -8.97 -22.31
CA TYR A 426 3.27 -8.09 -21.16
C TYR A 426 2.42 -8.73 -20.06
N VAL A 427 2.57 -8.24 -18.84
CA VAL A 427 1.60 -8.40 -17.75
C VAL A 427 1.30 -7.04 -17.14
N GLN A 428 0.04 -6.77 -16.81
CA GLN A 428 -0.37 -5.54 -16.15
C GLN A 428 -1.23 -5.79 -14.92
N GLN A 429 -1.16 -4.88 -13.95
CA GLN A 429 -2.01 -4.92 -12.78
C GLN A 429 -2.31 -3.51 -12.26
N ALA A 430 -3.60 -3.16 -12.15
CA ALA A 430 -4.12 -1.89 -11.64
C ALA A 430 -5.24 -2.06 -10.56
N ASN A 431 -5.02 -3.00 -9.63
CA ASN A 431 -5.86 -3.47 -8.51
C ASN A 431 -7.16 -4.16 -8.88
N ASP A 432 -7.38 -4.45 -10.16
CA ASP A 432 -8.51 -5.22 -10.63
C ASP A 432 -8.27 -6.72 -10.61
N THR A 433 -9.32 -7.48 -10.91
CA THR A 433 -9.28 -8.94 -10.85
C THR A 433 -8.31 -9.51 -11.89
N PRO A 434 -7.78 -10.73 -11.68
CA PRO A 434 -6.70 -11.26 -12.52
C PRO A 434 -7.15 -11.65 -13.93
N ASP A 435 -8.45 -11.55 -14.23
CA ASP A 435 -9.06 -11.92 -15.51
C ASP A 435 -8.50 -11.14 -16.70
N TYR A 436 -8.00 -9.93 -16.45
CA TYR A 436 -7.54 -8.99 -17.48
C TYR A 436 -6.07 -8.59 -17.28
N THR A 437 -5.28 -9.45 -16.62
CA THR A 437 -3.82 -9.24 -16.49
C THR A 437 -3.13 -9.17 -17.86
N ASN A 438 -3.66 -9.86 -18.87
CA ASN A 438 -3.24 -9.82 -20.26
C ASN A 438 -4.46 -10.16 -21.14
N LEU A 439 -4.77 -9.35 -22.15
CA LEU A 439 -5.96 -9.55 -23.00
C LEU A 439 -5.86 -10.73 -23.98
N ASN A 440 -4.66 -11.25 -24.20
CA ASN A 440 -4.39 -12.42 -25.04
C ASN A 440 -4.54 -13.74 -24.29
N VAL A 441 -4.86 -13.71 -22.99
CA VAL A 441 -5.10 -14.89 -22.16
C VAL A 441 -6.43 -14.75 -21.45
N HIS A 442 -7.32 -15.72 -21.69
CA HIS A 442 -8.55 -15.85 -20.91
C HIS A 442 -8.30 -16.70 -19.67
N LEU A 443 -8.61 -16.16 -18.49
CA LEU A 443 -8.53 -16.91 -17.23
C LEU A 443 -9.66 -17.93 -17.16
N ASP A 444 -9.31 -19.21 -17.20
CA ASP A 444 -10.26 -20.29 -16.92
C ASP A 444 -10.55 -20.34 -15.41
N ARG A 445 -11.66 -19.72 -14.99
CA ARG A 445 -12.08 -19.64 -13.60
C ARG A 445 -12.39 -20.99 -12.96
N ASP A 446 -12.67 -22.03 -13.74
CA ASP A 446 -12.93 -23.38 -13.21
C ASP A 446 -11.64 -24.06 -12.73
N THR A 447 -10.47 -23.55 -13.13
CA THR A 447 -9.16 -24.10 -12.76
C THR A 447 -8.50 -23.39 -11.57
N VAL A 448 -9.08 -22.29 -11.10
CA VAL A 448 -8.52 -21.46 -10.02
C VAL A 448 -9.47 -21.37 -8.81
N ALA A 449 -9.01 -20.70 -7.76
CA ALA A 449 -9.78 -20.52 -6.53
C ALA A 449 -11.19 -19.95 -6.79
N ARG A 450 -12.22 -20.59 -6.23
CA ARG A 450 -13.62 -20.11 -6.33
C ARG A 450 -13.90 -18.80 -5.57
N ASN A 451 -13.05 -18.45 -4.60
CA ASN A 451 -13.24 -17.26 -3.77
C ASN A 451 -12.60 -15.99 -4.36
N LEU A 452 -12.40 -15.96 -5.68
CA LEU A 452 -11.97 -14.77 -6.38
C LEU A 452 -13.17 -13.82 -6.57
N PRO A 453 -12.97 -12.49 -6.56
CA PRO A 453 -14.04 -11.55 -6.85
C PRO A 453 -14.53 -11.72 -8.29
N GLU A 454 -15.78 -11.35 -8.57
CA GLU A 454 -16.32 -11.30 -9.94
C GLU A 454 -15.43 -10.47 -10.88
N PRO A 455 -15.33 -10.83 -12.17
CA PRO A 455 -14.50 -10.09 -13.12
C PRO A 455 -14.86 -8.62 -13.10
N ARG A 456 -13.85 -7.75 -13.01
CA ARG A 456 -14.05 -6.31 -12.98
C ARG A 456 -12.87 -5.59 -13.60
N LEU A 457 -13.14 -4.59 -14.42
CA LEU A 457 -12.10 -3.74 -15.00
C LEU A 457 -12.51 -2.26 -14.95
N ARG A 458 -11.94 -1.50 -14.01
CA ARG A 458 -12.14 -0.06 -13.86
C ARG A 458 -11.41 0.72 -14.95
N LEU A 459 -11.85 1.97 -15.17
CA LEU A 459 -11.30 2.84 -16.21
C LEU A 459 -9.77 2.99 -16.15
N ARG A 460 -9.17 3.11 -14.96
CA ARG A 460 -7.70 3.14 -14.84
C ARG A 460 -7.01 1.89 -15.39
N SER A 461 -7.57 0.70 -15.12
CA SER A 461 -7.05 -0.57 -15.63
C SER A 461 -7.33 -0.75 -17.12
N GLN A 462 -8.44 -0.22 -17.61
CA GLN A 462 -8.72 -0.17 -19.06
C GLN A 462 -7.70 0.73 -19.77
N LEU A 463 -7.41 1.91 -19.23
CA LEU A 463 -6.36 2.78 -19.78
C LEU A 463 -4.98 2.14 -19.66
N SER A 464 -4.70 1.42 -18.56
CA SER A 464 -3.47 0.64 -18.42
C SER A 464 -3.31 -0.35 -19.58
N LEU A 465 -4.36 -1.10 -19.92
CA LEU A 465 -4.35 -2.03 -21.05
C LEU A 465 -4.24 -1.32 -22.40
N ASP A 466 -5.00 -0.25 -22.61
CA ASP A 466 -4.94 0.55 -23.83
C ASP A 466 -3.55 1.19 -24.08
N LEU A 467 -2.74 1.39 -23.04
CA LEU A 467 -1.37 1.89 -23.16
C LEU A 467 -0.33 0.80 -23.50
N VAL A 468 -0.63 -0.48 -23.27
CA VAL A 468 0.40 -1.55 -23.29
C VAL A 468 0.04 -2.78 -24.12
N ASP A 469 -1.25 -3.04 -24.34
CA ASP A 469 -1.71 -4.06 -25.27
C ASP A 469 -1.38 -3.64 -26.71
N GLY A 470 -1.02 -4.61 -27.55
CA GLY A 470 -0.51 -4.36 -28.89
C GLY A 470 0.85 -5.01 -29.15
N GLU A 471 1.56 -4.54 -30.18
CA GLU A 471 2.85 -5.07 -30.63
C GLU A 471 3.99 -4.04 -30.49
N GLU A 472 3.71 -2.89 -29.90
CA GLU A 472 4.67 -1.79 -29.72
C GLU A 472 5.85 -2.23 -28.86
N VAL A 473 7.04 -1.80 -29.28
CA VAL A 473 8.31 -2.06 -28.59
C VAL A 473 8.71 -0.81 -27.82
N PHE A 474 9.01 -0.94 -26.53
CA PHE A 474 9.28 0.18 -25.64
C PHE A 474 10.75 0.22 -25.18
N SER A 475 11.34 1.41 -25.13
CA SER A 475 12.51 1.65 -24.28
C SER A 475 12.09 1.80 -22.80
N LEU A 476 13.05 1.76 -21.87
CA LEU A 476 12.78 2.06 -20.46
C LEU A 476 12.19 3.48 -20.30
N GLU A 477 12.68 4.42 -21.10
CA GLU A 477 12.24 5.81 -21.15
C GLU A 477 10.81 5.94 -21.69
N ASP A 478 10.42 5.13 -22.69
CA ASP A 478 9.03 5.07 -23.17
C ASP A 478 8.09 4.55 -22.08
N VAL A 479 8.50 3.53 -21.32
CA VAL A 479 7.72 3.03 -20.17
C VAL A 479 7.53 4.12 -19.11
N VAL A 480 8.57 4.91 -18.83
CA VAL A 480 8.47 6.08 -17.93
C VAL A 480 7.52 7.13 -18.49
N ALA A 481 7.54 7.40 -19.80
CA ALA A 481 6.62 8.35 -20.43
C ALA A 481 5.16 7.86 -20.38
N LEU A 482 4.91 6.60 -20.75
CA LEU A 482 3.58 5.97 -20.68
C LEU A 482 3.03 5.96 -19.26
N LYS A 483 3.89 5.71 -18.26
CA LYS A 483 3.52 5.77 -16.86
C LYS A 483 2.91 7.12 -16.46
N HIS A 484 3.43 8.20 -17.04
CA HIS A 484 2.99 9.56 -16.78
C HIS A 484 1.96 10.06 -17.79
N SER A 485 1.30 9.16 -18.54
CA SER A 485 0.25 9.49 -19.48
C SER A 485 -0.82 10.39 -18.84
N PRO A 486 -1.12 11.56 -19.45
CA PRO A 486 -2.14 12.47 -18.94
C PRO A 486 -3.54 12.14 -19.43
N ARG A 487 -3.75 11.05 -20.18
CA ARG A 487 -5.05 10.71 -20.77
C ARG A 487 -6.12 10.51 -19.69
N MET A 488 -7.33 10.99 -19.97
CA MET A 488 -8.49 10.87 -19.10
C MET A 488 -9.55 10.01 -19.79
N LEU A 489 -9.49 8.69 -19.56
CA LEU A 489 -10.33 7.74 -20.28
C LEU A 489 -11.82 8.03 -20.12
N LEU A 490 -12.26 8.49 -18.94
CA LEU A 490 -13.67 8.85 -18.75
C LEU A 490 -14.14 9.91 -19.75
N ALA A 491 -13.32 10.94 -20.00
CA ALA A 491 -13.65 11.99 -20.95
C ALA A 491 -13.78 11.44 -22.37
N GLU A 492 -12.90 10.51 -22.74
CA GLU A 492 -12.98 9.80 -24.02
C GLU A 492 -14.31 9.05 -24.18
N ARG A 493 -14.93 8.57 -23.10
CA ARG A 493 -16.21 7.82 -23.10
C ARG A 493 -17.47 8.67 -23.19
N VAL A 494 -17.44 9.91 -22.70
CA VAL A 494 -18.70 10.65 -22.42
C VAL A 494 -18.75 12.06 -23.02
N THR A 495 -17.62 12.66 -23.39
CA THR A 495 -17.61 14.06 -23.85
C THR A 495 -18.42 14.28 -25.11
N ASP A 496 -18.40 13.34 -26.07
CA ASP A 496 -19.16 13.49 -27.32
C ASP A 496 -20.68 13.47 -27.09
N ASP A 497 -21.15 12.57 -26.23
CA ASP A 497 -22.57 12.49 -25.87
C ASP A 497 -23.02 13.73 -25.07
N LEU A 498 -22.17 14.23 -24.17
CA LEU A 498 -22.42 15.47 -23.44
C LEU A 498 -22.56 16.65 -24.41
N LEU A 499 -21.63 16.80 -25.36
CA LEU A 499 -21.67 17.87 -26.36
C LEU A 499 -22.94 17.79 -27.22
N ALA A 500 -23.31 16.58 -27.68
CA ALA A 500 -24.54 16.37 -28.43
C ALA A 500 -25.81 16.73 -27.63
N ALA A 501 -25.84 16.39 -26.34
CA ALA A 501 -26.95 16.74 -25.46
C ALA A 501 -27.06 18.26 -25.24
N LEU A 502 -25.93 18.94 -25.01
CA LEU A 502 -25.87 20.40 -24.85
C LEU A 502 -26.31 21.13 -26.11
N GLU A 503 -25.91 20.65 -27.28
CA GLU A 503 -26.33 21.21 -28.58
C GLU A 503 -27.84 21.08 -28.79
N SER A 504 -28.39 19.92 -28.48
CA SER A 504 -29.82 19.62 -28.65
C SER A 504 -30.72 20.42 -27.72
N SER A 505 -30.26 20.69 -26.50
CA SER A 505 -31.00 21.50 -25.52
C SER A 505 -30.87 23.01 -25.73
N GLY A 506 -29.97 23.43 -26.62
CA GLY A 506 -29.63 24.84 -26.85
C GLY A 506 -28.66 25.38 -25.78
N THR A 507 -27.70 26.18 -26.21
CA THR A 507 -26.72 26.81 -25.31
C THR A 507 -26.78 28.33 -25.39
N ASN A 508 -26.49 29.00 -24.28
CA ASN A 508 -26.38 30.46 -24.25
C ASN A 508 -25.25 30.92 -23.29
N GLY A 509 -24.85 32.19 -23.41
CA GLY A 509 -23.95 32.85 -22.46
C GLY A 509 -22.69 32.04 -22.13
N ALA A 510 -22.48 31.80 -20.83
CA ALA A 510 -21.33 31.07 -20.32
C ALA A 510 -21.35 29.57 -20.66
N VAL A 511 -22.53 28.96 -20.82
CA VAL A 511 -22.63 27.56 -21.28
C VAL A 511 -22.09 27.41 -22.69
N SER A 512 -22.43 28.33 -23.60
CA SER A 512 -21.85 28.31 -24.96
C SER A 512 -20.33 28.50 -24.96
N GLN A 513 -19.78 29.25 -23.99
CA GLN A 513 -18.33 29.34 -23.80
C GLN A 513 -17.75 28.02 -23.33
N GLY A 514 -18.34 27.39 -22.32
CA GLY A 514 -17.92 26.07 -21.83
C GLY A 514 -17.93 24.99 -22.92
N VAL A 515 -18.96 24.96 -23.76
CA VAL A 515 -19.02 24.06 -24.93
C VAL A 515 -17.85 24.27 -25.88
N ARG A 516 -17.47 25.53 -26.17
CA ARG A 516 -16.29 25.80 -27.02
C ARG A 516 -15.00 25.31 -26.38
N VAL A 517 -14.87 25.43 -25.06
CA VAL A 517 -13.71 24.90 -24.33
C VAL A 517 -13.65 23.39 -24.46
N LEU A 518 -14.74 22.66 -24.16
CA LEU A 518 -14.74 21.20 -24.25
C LEU A 518 -14.51 20.68 -25.68
N ARG A 519 -15.01 21.37 -26.71
CA ARG A 519 -14.73 21.00 -28.12
C ARG A 519 -13.26 21.16 -28.51
N GLY A 520 -12.55 22.10 -27.89
CA GLY A 520 -11.12 22.34 -28.15
C GLY A 520 -10.19 21.56 -27.21
N TRP A 521 -10.74 20.82 -26.25
CA TRP A 521 -9.99 20.06 -25.27
C TRP A 521 -9.53 18.73 -25.83
N ASP A 522 -8.31 18.33 -25.46
CA ASP A 522 -7.65 17.09 -25.87
C ASP A 522 -8.04 15.88 -25.01
N ARG A 523 -9.06 16.01 -24.15
CA ARG A 523 -9.52 14.97 -23.21
C ARG A 523 -8.42 14.46 -22.27
N SER A 524 -7.46 15.34 -21.93
CA SER A 524 -6.36 15.01 -21.03
C SER A 524 -6.33 15.89 -19.77
N ALA A 525 -5.74 15.35 -18.71
CA ALA A 525 -5.35 16.03 -17.48
C ALA A 525 -3.88 16.49 -17.56
N ARG A 526 -3.42 16.96 -18.73
CA ARG A 526 -2.10 17.56 -18.87
C ARG A 526 -2.13 18.96 -18.23
N ALA A 527 -1.07 19.32 -17.52
CA ALA A 527 -0.92 20.59 -16.82
C ALA A 527 -1.30 21.83 -17.69
N GLU A 528 -0.95 21.82 -18.97
CA GLU A 528 -1.23 22.93 -19.89
C GLU A 528 -2.62 22.88 -20.54
N SER A 529 -3.32 21.73 -20.46
CA SER A 529 -4.60 21.52 -21.14
C SER A 529 -5.72 22.35 -20.56
N ARG A 530 -6.58 22.86 -21.45
CA ARG A 530 -7.76 23.66 -21.12
C ARG A 530 -9.01 22.83 -21.39
N GLY A 531 -9.88 22.72 -20.39
CA GLY A 531 -11.13 21.96 -20.46
C GLY A 531 -11.23 20.85 -19.42
N GLY A 532 -10.11 20.29 -18.95
CA GLY A 532 -10.11 19.26 -17.92
C GLY A 532 -10.74 19.71 -16.60
N VAL A 533 -10.48 20.94 -16.15
CA VAL A 533 -11.09 21.51 -14.92
C VAL A 533 -12.61 21.66 -15.06
N LEU A 534 -13.08 22.08 -16.24
CA LEU A 534 -14.50 22.20 -16.53
C LEU A 534 -15.16 20.82 -16.61
N PHE A 535 -14.49 19.86 -17.24
CA PHE A 535 -14.99 18.49 -17.35
C PHE A 535 -15.07 17.80 -15.99
N GLU A 536 -14.07 17.93 -15.13
CA GLU A 536 -14.08 17.37 -13.77
C GLU A 536 -15.24 17.97 -12.96
N ALA A 537 -15.38 19.29 -12.95
CA ALA A 537 -16.49 19.95 -12.26
C ALA A 537 -17.87 19.50 -12.80
N TRP A 538 -17.98 19.26 -14.10
CA TRP A 538 -19.18 18.69 -14.71
C TRP A 538 -19.43 17.27 -14.25
N TRP A 539 -18.41 16.42 -14.24
CA TRP A 539 -18.55 15.03 -13.86
C TRP A 539 -18.97 14.88 -12.39
N ASP A 540 -18.38 15.67 -11.50
CA ASP A 540 -18.76 15.70 -10.08
C ASP A 540 -20.23 16.12 -9.92
N ALA A 541 -20.64 17.22 -10.55
CA ALA A 541 -22.04 17.66 -10.52
C ALA A 541 -22.99 16.61 -11.14
N TYR A 542 -22.57 15.94 -12.22
CA TYR A 542 -23.38 14.93 -12.87
C TYR A 542 -23.58 13.72 -11.96
N ARG A 543 -22.52 13.25 -11.29
CA ARG A 543 -22.59 12.15 -10.31
C ARG A 543 -23.48 12.47 -9.11
N GLU A 544 -23.46 13.72 -8.64
CA GLU A 544 -24.32 14.15 -7.52
C GLU A 544 -25.80 14.25 -7.92
N MET A 545 -26.08 14.65 -9.16
CA MET A 545 -27.44 14.91 -9.63
C MET A 545 -28.13 13.70 -10.27
N ALA A 546 -27.36 12.77 -10.83
CA ALA A 546 -27.87 11.62 -11.57
C ALA A 546 -28.10 10.40 -10.65
N ASP A 547 -29.01 9.52 -11.06
CA ASP A 547 -29.02 8.15 -10.52
C ASP A 547 -27.69 7.47 -10.86
N THR A 548 -26.91 7.08 -9.84
CA THR A 548 -25.57 6.51 -10.00
C THR A 548 -25.58 5.18 -10.75
N ALA A 549 -26.69 4.45 -10.71
CA ALA A 549 -26.88 3.22 -11.49
C ALA A 549 -27.00 3.48 -13.01
N LEU A 550 -27.27 4.72 -13.40
CA LEU A 550 -27.57 5.15 -14.77
C LEU A 550 -26.65 6.30 -15.22
N LEU A 551 -25.40 6.36 -14.71
CA LEU A 551 -24.41 7.35 -15.16
C LEU A 551 -24.02 7.15 -16.63
N PHE A 552 -23.98 5.90 -17.07
CA PHE A 552 -23.58 5.55 -18.43
C PHE A 552 -24.76 5.02 -19.23
N ARG A 553 -24.79 5.32 -20.54
CA ARG A 553 -25.78 4.73 -21.45
C ARG A 553 -25.58 3.22 -21.55
N GLU A 554 -24.32 2.81 -21.62
CA GLU A 554 -23.90 1.42 -21.64
C GLU A 554 -23.07 1.13 -20.39
N ALA A 555 -23.57 0.25 -19.52
CA ALA A 555 -22.85 -0.21 -18.35
C ALA A 555 -21.61 -1.05 -18.75
N TRP A 556 -20.67 -1.18 -17.81
CA TRP A 556 -19.52 -2.07 -18.00
C TRP A 556 -19.95 -3.52 -18.22
N SER A 557 -19.31 -4.22 -19.15
CA SER A 557 -19.56 -5.62 -19.49
C SER A 557 -18.25 -6.36 -19.71
N ALA A 558 -18.18 -7.62 -19.25
CA ALA A 558 -17.00 -8.47 -19.37
C ALA A 558 -16.71 -8.89 -20.84
N GLU A 559 -17.73 -8.88 -21.69
CA GLU A 559 -17.63 -9.18 -23.12
C GLU A 559 -16.99 -8.04 -23.92
N ARG A 560 -17.02 -6.81 -23.39
CA ARG A 560 -16.37 -5.63 -23.95
C ARG A 560 -15.61 -4.87 -22.85
N PRO A 561 -14.60 -5.51 -22.25
CA PRO A 561 -14.04 -5.10 -20.96
C PRO A 561 -13.31 -3.76 -21.04
N VAL A 562 -12.76 -3.41 -22.20
CA VAL A 562 -12.01 -2.18 -22.46
C VAL A 562 -12.79 -1.11 -23.22
N ASP A 563 -13.99 -1.40 -23.72
CA ASP A 563 -14.82 -0.43 -24.47
C ASP A 563 -16.00 0.10 -23.66
N THR A 564 -16.35 -0.59 -22.57
CA THR A 564 -17.45 -0.21 -21.67
C THR A 564 -16.91 0.19 -20.30
N PRO A 565 -17.63 0.97 -19.47
CA PRO A 565 -18.89 1.63 -19.78
C PRO A 565 -18.70 2.77 -20.79
N HIS A 566 -19.77 3.18 -21.47
CA HIS A 566 -19.71 4.18 -22.52
C HIS A 566 -20.95 5.08 -22.55
N GLY A 567 -20.72 6.35 -22.88
CA GLY A 567 -21.76 7.34 -23.15
C GLY A 567 -22.48 7.88 -21.91
N VAL A 568 -23.28 8.93 -22.10
CA VAL A 568 -24.03 9.59 -21.01
C VAL A 568 -25.40 8.93 -20.83
N GLY A 569 -25.68 8.39 -19.63
CA GLY A 569 -26.91 7.62 -19.36
C GLY A 569 -28.15 8.49 -19.14
N GLN A 570 -27.98 9.71 -18.65
CA GLN A 570 -29.08 10.66 -18.36
C GLN A 570 -28.80 12.03 -18.99
N PRO A 571 -29.00 12.20 -20.32
CA PRO A 571 -28.61 13.42 -21.04
C PRO A 571 -29.18 14.72 -20.47
N GLN A 572 -30.44 14.71 -20.02
CA GLN A 572 -31.07 15.92 -19.44
C GLN A 572 -30.43 16.33 -18.12
N VAL A 573 -30.09 15.36 -17.27
CA VAL A 573 -29.37 15.59 -16.01
C VAL A 573 -27.95 16.07 -16.30
N ALA A 574 -27.28 15.49 -17.32
CA ALA A 574 -25.95 15.92 -17.73
C ALA A 574 -25.90 17.37 -18.23
N VAL A 575 -26.93 17.82 -18.95
CA VAL A 575 -27.06 19.23 -19.38
C VAL A 575 -27.24 20.15 -18.17
N ALA A 576 -28.11 19.78 -17.22
CA ALA A 576 -28.31 20.55 -15.99
C ALA A 576 -27.03 20.60 -15.12
N ALA A 577 -26.32 19.48 -15.00
CA ALA A 577 -25.03 19.40 -14.31
C ALA A 577 -23.96 20.27 -14.97
N PHE A 578 -23.97 20.41 -16.30
CA PHE A 578 -23.02 21.27 -17.00
C PHE A 578 -23.26 22.75 -16.69
N GLN A 579 -24.53 23.17 -16.60
CA GLN A 579 -24.87 24.51 -16.10
C GLN A 579 -24.38 24.71 -14.66
N ALA A 580 -24.63 23.74 -13.77
CA ALA A 580 -24.17 23.79 -12.39
C ALA A 580 -22.64 23.90 -12.28
N ALA A 581 -21.89 23.16 -13.11
CA ALA A 581 -20.44 23.23 -13.17
C ALA A 581 -19.92 24.59 -13.64
N VAL A 582 -20.54 25.16 -14.69
CA VAL A 582 -20.23 26.52 -15.18
C VAL A 582 -20.46 27.55 -14.07
N ASP A 583 -21.58 27.47 -13.36
CA ASP A 583 -21.91 28.41 -12.28
C ASP A 583 -20.98 28.23 -11.08
N SER A 584 -20.65 27.00 -10.71
CA SER A 584 -19.71 26.67 -9.64
C SER A 584 -18.32 27.25 -9.90
N LEU A 585 -17.76 27.02 -11.09
CA LEU A 585 -16.43 27.55 -11.45
C LEU A 585 -16.42 29.08 -11.46
N ARG A 586 -17.44 29.72 -12.04
CA ARG A 586 -17.55 31.18 -12.06
C ARG A 586 -17.73 31.76 -10.67
N GLY A 587 -18.53 31.12 -9.81
CA GLY A 587 -18.71 31.51 -8.41
C GLY A 587 -17.42 31.42 -7.60
N ARG A 588 -16.54 30.49 -7.96
CA ARG A 588 -15.19 30.34 -7.39
C ARG A 588 -14.12 31.21 -8.07
N GLY A 589 -14.49 32.01 -9.08
CA GLY A 589 -13.55 32.84 -9.83
C GLY A 589 -12.59 32.06 -10.73
N ILE A 590 -12.88 30.79 -11.03
CA ILE A 590 -12.05 29.94 -11.89
C ILE A 590 -12.53 30.11 -13.35
N PRO A 591 -11.65 30.50 -14.29
CA PRO A 591 -12.01 30.59 -15.70
C PRO A 591 -12.46 29.23 -16.25
N LEU A 592 -13.49 29.22 -17.11
CA LEU A 592 -13.97 27.98 -17.74
C LEU A 592 -12.92 27.31 -18.62
N ASP A 593 -11.95 28.09 -19.12
CA ASP A 593 -10.81 27.62 -19.90
C ASP A 593 -9.53 27.48 -19.07
N ALA A 594 -9.60 27.50 -17.73
CA ALA A 594 -8.42 27.36 -16.86
C ALA A 594 -7.56 26.16 -17.27
N ARG A 595 -6.23 26.33 -17.20
CA ARG A 595 -5.32 25.21 -17.42
C ARG A 595 -5.44 24.25 -16.25
N TRP A 596 -5.34 22.95 -16.50
CA TRP A 596 -5.37 21.94 -15.44
C TRP A 596 -4.40 22.28 -14.29
N GLY A 597 -3.16 22.61 -14.65
CA GLY A 597 -2.09 22.93 -13.70
C GLY A 597 -2.20 24.29 -13.01
N ASP A 598 -3.12 25.17 -13.42
CA ASP A 598 -3.42 26.40 -12.68
C ASP A 598 -4.21 26.06 -11.39
N VAL A 599 -4.93 24.93 -11.40
CA VAL A 599 -5.77 24.44 -10.29
C VAL A 599 -5.10 23.28 -9.57
N HIS A 600 -4.56 22.30 -10.30
CA HIS A 600 -3.94 21.08 -9.77
C HIS A 600 -2.43 21.23 -9.63
N ARG A 601 -1.93 21.10 -8.41
CA ARG A 601 -0.56 21.45 -8.02
C ARG A 601 0.12 20.31 -7.29
N VAL A 602 1.45 20.27 -7.38
CA VAL A 602 2.30 19.65 -6.37
C VAL A 602 2.80 20.77 -5.48
N ARG A 603 2.44 20.70 -4.20
CA ARG A 603 2.88 21.62 -3.15
C ARG A 603 3.58 20.86 -2.03
N ARG A 604 4.86 21.16 -1.80
CA ARG A 604 5.68 20.51 -0.77
C ARG A 604 6.86 21.42 -0.44
N GLY A 605 7.06 21.74 0.84
CA GLY A 605 8.10 22.68 1.25
C GLY A 605 7.99 24.00 0.49
N GLU A 606 9.06 24.37 -0.22
CA GLU A 606 9.11 25.58 -1.05
C GLU A 606 8.58 25.38 -2.48
N VAL A 607 8.30 24.13 -2.87
CA VAL A 607 7.83 23.78 -4.22
C VAL A 607 6.33 24.04 -4.36
N ASP A 608 5.95 24.87 -5.33
CA ASP A 608 4.58 25.00 -5.85
C ASP A 608 4.62 24.99 -7.38
N VAL A 609 4.30 23.85 -8.00
CA VAL A 609 4.38 23.65 -9.46
C VAL A 609 3.13 22.95 -10.03
N PRO A 610 2.79 23.20 -11.31
CA PRO A 610 1.66 22.52 -11.94
C PRO A 610 1.94 21.03 -12.12
N VAL A 611 0.90 20.20 -12.06
CA VAL A 611 1.04 18.74 -12.23
C VAL A 611 0.01 18.18 -13.20
N SER A 612 0.41 17.14 -13.94
CA SER A 612 -0.50 16.37 -14.79
C SER A 612 -0.99 15.11 -14.07
N GLY A 613 -2.12 14.55 -14.51
CA GLY A 613 -2.76 13.39 -13.89
C GLY A 613 -3.96 13.77 -13.03
N CYS A 614 -4.81 12.79 -12.76
CA CYS A 614 -6.14 13.01 -12.17
C CYS A 614 -6.57 11.79 -11.33
N GLY A 615 -7.74 11.87 -10.68
CA GLY A 615 -8.28 10.77 -9.88
C GLY A 615 -8.56 9.50 -10.70
N ALA A 616 -8.54 8.32 -10.05
CA ALA A 616 -8.74 7.05 -10.75
C ALA A 616 -10.17 6.91 -11.32
N ALA A 617 -11.16 7.56 -10.69
CA ALA A 617 -12.53 7.62 -11.17
C ALA A 617 -12.68 8.31 -12.53
N LEU A 618 -11.77 9.23 -12.85
CA LEU A 618 -11.70 9.88 -14.17
C LEU A 618 -10.92 9.03 -15.20
N GLY A 619 -10.41 7.88 -14.79
CA GLY A 619 -9.72 6.91 -15.65
C GLY A 619 -8.23 7.20 -15.89
N CYS A 620 -7.61 8.15 -15.17
CA CYS A 620 -6.19 8.44 -15.30
C CYS A 620 -5.30 7.27 -14.81
N PHE A 621 -4.29 6.91 -15.60
CA PHE A 621 -3.25 5.95 -15.22
C PHE A 621 -2.20 6.59 -14.29
N ARG A 622 -1.84 7.85 -14.57
CA ARG A 622 -1.17 8.74 -13.61
C ARG A 622 -2.18 9.23 -12.58
N THR A 623 -2.38 8.45 -11.53
CA THR A 623 -3.44 8.67 -10.55
C THR A 623 -2.97 9.61 -9.45
N LEU A 624 -3.74 10.66 -9.16
CA LEU A 624 -3.50 11.60 -8.07
C LEU A 624 -4.82 11.95 -7.39
N SER A 625 -4.81 12.04 -6.06
CA SER A 625 -5.88 12.72 -5.33
C SER A 625 -5.37 14.02 -4.74
N PHE A 626 -6.31 14.96 -4.60
CA PHE A 626 -5.97 16.32 -4.23
C PHE A 626 -6.76 16.77 -3.00
N ALA A 627 -6.10 17.55 -2.15
CA ALA A 627 -6.74 18.31 -1.08
C ALA A 627 -6.91 19.77 -1.53
N ARG A 628 -8.01 20.40 -1.12
CA ARG A 628 -8.25 21.82 -1.39
C ARG A 628 -7.52 22.68 -0.37
N ASP A 629 -6.70 23.60 -0.86
CA ASP A 629 -6.00 24.58 -0.05
C ASP A 629 -6.84 25.86 0.14
N GLU A 630 -6.42 26.70 1.08
CA GLU A 630 -7.10 27.97 1.41
C GLU A 630 -7.23 28.93 0.22
N ASP A 631 -6.26 28.92 -0.71
CA ASP A 631 -6.29 29.73 -1.93
C ASP A 631 -7.18 29.15 -3.04
N GLY A 632 -7.87 28.03 -2.75
CA GLY A 632 -8.81 27.37 -3.64
C GLY A 632 -8.19 26.39 -4.63
N LYS A 633 -6.85 26.29 -4.70
CA LYS A 633 -6.14 25.30 -5.51
C LYS A 633 -6.22 23.91 -4.89
N LEU A 634 -5.82 22.91 -5.67
CA LEU A 634 -5.88 21.49 -5.35
C LEU A 634 -4.45 20.93 -5.31
N SER A 635 -3.99 20.54 -4.13
CA SER A 635 -2.64 20.00 -3.91
C SER A 635 -2.65 18.49 -3.85
N ALA A 636 -1.76 17.84 -4.60
CA ALA A 636 -1.62 16.39 -4.58
C ALA A 636 -1.23 15.89 -3.17
N THR A 637 -1.97 14.91 -2.66
CA THR A 637 -1.78 14.36 -1.30
C THR A 637 -1.70 12.83 -1.25
N SER A 638 -2.18 12.16 -2.29
CA SER A 638 -2.13 10.71 -2.45
C SER A 638 -2.11 10.34 -3.92
N GLY A 639 -1.97 9.05 -4.22
CA GLY A 639 -1.83 8.54 -5.58
C GLY A 639 -0.38 8.22 -5.90
N ASP A 640 0.03 8.49 -7.13
CA ASP A 640 1.43 8.48 -7.57
C ASP A 640 2.28 9.28 -6.57
N GLY A 641 3.34 8.64 -6.07
CA GLY A 641 4.29 9.27 -5.17
C GLY A 641 5.65 8.58 -5.25
N TRP A 642 5.66 7.26 -5.03
CA TRP A 642 6.81 6.41 -5.32
C TRP A 642 6.63 5.72 -6.68
N VAL A 643 7.63 5.85 -7.55
CA VAL A 643 7.69 5.15 -8.84
C VAL A 643 9.09 4.60 -9.03
N LEU A 644 9.18 3.36 -9.49
CA LEU A 644 10.41 2.68 -9.85
C LEU A 644 10.20 1.94 -11.17
N ALA A 645 11.09 2.16 -12.14
CA ALA A 645 11.12 1.40 -13.39
C ALA A 645 12.52 0.82 -13.57
N VAL A 646 12.64 -0.46 -13.88
CA VAL A 646 13.93 -1.17 -14.01
C VAL A 646 13.93 -2.04 -15.25
N GLU A 647 15.05 -2.03 -15.96
CA GLU A 647 15.37 -2.88 -17.10
C GLU A 647 16.47 -3.87 -16.69
N PHE A 648 16.25 -5.17 -16.96
CA PHE A 648 17.13 -6.26 -16.53
C PHE A 648 18.13 -6.69 -17.61
N GLY A 649 19.06 -5.81 -17.94
CA GLY A 649 20.23 -6.15 -18.75
C GLY A 649 21.30 -6.92 -17.96
N PRO A 650 22.53 -7.10 -18.52
CA PRO A 650 23.66 -7.71 -17.80
C PRO A 650 23.97 -7.03 -16.45
N GLN A 651 23.61 -5.76 -16.34
CA GLN A 651 23.48 -5.00 -15.11
C GLN A 651 22.14 -4.25 -15.17
N PRO A 652 21.34 -4.22 -14.09
CA PRO A 652 20.10 -3.48 -14.11
C PRO A 652 20.33 -1.98 -14.32
N ARG A 653 19.45 -1.36 -15.10
CA ARG A 653 19.32 0.10 -15.22
C ARG A 653 17.95 0.48 -14.72
N ALA A 654 17.85 1.48 -13.86
CA ALA A 654 16.58 1.87 -13.28
C ALA A 654 16.43 3.36 -13.11
N TYR A 655 15.18 3.80 -13.12
CA TYR A 655 14.74 5.15 -12.76
C TYR A 655 13.85 5.08 -11.53
N SER A 656 13.95 6.08 -10.65
CA SER A 656 13.03 6.22 -9.52
C SER A 656 12.59 7.67 -9.29
N VAL A 657 11.50 7.87 -8.56
CA VAL A 657 11.13 9.18 -8.00
C VAL A 657 10.29 8.98 -6.75
N LEU A 658 10.53 9.82 -5.74
CA LEU A 658 9.78 9.89 -4.50
C LEU A 658 9.22 11.31 -4.33
N ALA A 659 7.96 11.53 -4.71
CA ALA A 659 7.34 12.84 -4.85
C ALA A 659 7.45 13.74 -3.61
N TYR A 660 7.49 13.12 -2.43
CA TYR A 660 7.53 13.77 -1.12
C TYR A 660 8.92 13.77 -0.47
N GLY A 661 9.97 13.53 -1.26
CA GLY A 661 11.36 13.54 -0.80
C GLY A 661 11.73 12.33 0.05
N GLN A 662 13.03 12.18 0.32
CA GLN A 662 13.60 11.09 1.11
C GLN A 662 13.43 11.30 2.62
N SER A 663 13.22 12.54 3.07
CA SER A 663 13.13 12.90 4.49
C SER A 663 11.85 13.67 4.77
N ARG A 664 11.16 13.35 5.87
CA ARG A 664 10.00 14.14 6.28
C ARG A 664 10.36 15.45 6.98
N ARG A 665 11.61 15.58 7.45
CA ARG A 665 12.06 16.78 8.18
C ARG A 665 12.08 17.99 7.24
N GLU A 666 11.31 19.02 7.55
CA GLU A 666 11.22 20.23 6.72
C GLU A 666 12.57 20.93 6.52
N GLY A 667 13.46 20.88 7.52
CA GLY A 667 14.82 21.43 7.42
C GLY A 667 15.82 20.57 6.64
N SER A 668 15.43 19.38 6.17
CA SER A 668 16.30 18.53 5.37
C SER A 668 16.33 19.02 3.92
N PRO A 669 17.50 19.04 3.24
CA PRO A 669 17.57 19.34 1.82
C PRO A 669 16.86 18.28 0.96
N HIS A 670 16.47 17.14 1.55
CA HIS A 670 15.79 16.05 0.87
C HIS A 670 14.30 15.95 1.23
N HIS A 671 13.70 17.07 1.68
CA HIS A 671 12.28 17.14 2.02
C HIS A 671 11.36 17.28 0.81
N ASP A 672 11.78 18.08 -0.17
CA ASP A 672 10.97 18.47 -1.34
C ASP A 672 11.78 18.48 -2.66
N ASP A 673 13.04 18.05 -2.62
CA ASP A 673 13.98 18.10 -3.75
C ASP A 673 13.59 17.24 -4.97
N GLN A 674 12.66 16.29 -4.79
CA GLN A 674 12.09 15.48 -5.86
C GLN A 674 10.70 15.95 -6.33
N ALA A 675 10.03 16.87 -5.62
CA ALA A 675 8.64 17.23 -5.89
C ALA A 675 8.46 17.88 -7.28
N ALA A 676 9.38 18.78 -7.67
CA ALA A 676 9.35 19.41 -8.98
C ALA A 676 9.67 18.43 -10.12
N LEU A 677 10.62 17.52 -9.89
CA LEU A 677 10.97 16.45 -10.83
C LEU A 677 9.77 15.54 -11.09
N PHE A 678 9.10 15.12 -10.02
CA PHE A 678 7.88 14.33 -10.06
C PHE A 678 6.77 15.04 -10.84
N ALA A 679 6.50 16.32 -10.54
CA ALA A 679 5.44 17.08 -11.20
C ALA A 679 5.62 17.12 -12.74
N GLN A 680 6.88 17.21 -13.20
CA GLN A 680 7.26 17.19 -14.61
C GLN A 680 7.16 15.80 -15.27
N GLY A 681 6.82 14.75 -14.52
CA GLY A 681 6.80 13.36 -15.02
C GLY A 681 8.18 12.80 -15.32
N ARG A 682 9.21 13.31 -14.61
CA ARG A 682 10.60 12.88 -14.74
C ARG A 682 10.99 12.03 -13.54
N MET A 683 12.01 11.21 -13.73
CA MET A 683 12.57 10.31 -12.72
C MET A 683 14.10 10.43 -12.73
N LYS A 684 14.75 10.15 -11.59
CA LYS A 684 16.21 10.18 -11.44
C LYS A 684 16.81 8.80 -11.75
N ASP A 685 18.05 8.78 -12.22
CA ASP A 685 18.81 7.53 -12.36
C ASP A 685 19.02 6.88 -10.98
N VAL A 686 18.86 5.56 -10.92
CA VAL A 686 19.16 4.77 -9.73
C VAL A 686 20.65 4.40 -9.70
N SER A 687 21.33 4.75 -8.63
CA SER A 687 22.73 4.34 -8.39
C SER A 687 22.80 2.91 -7.84
N PHE A 688 22.79 1.91 -8.72
CA PHE A 688 22.85 0.51 -8.29
C PHE A 688 24.28 -0.06 -8.25
N ARG A 689 25.08 0.19 -9.30
CA ARG A 689 26.44 -0.36 -9.42
C ARG A 689 27.40 0.36 -8.49
N ASP A 690 28.44 -0.33 -8.04
CA ASP A 690 29.49 0.25 -7.18
C ASP A 690 30.09 1.54 -7.77
N GLU A 691 30.31 1.58 -9.08
CA GLU A 691 30.83 2.76 -9.76
C GLU A 691 29.84 3.92 -9.76
N ASP A 692 28.55 3.64 -9.98
CA ASP A 692 27.51 4.66 -9.95
C ASP A 692 27.34 5.21 -8.53
N ILE A 693 27.32 4.34 -7.51
CA ILE A 693 27.27 4.73 -6.10
C ILE A 693 28.49 5.59 -5.74
N ARG A 694 29.70 5.18 -6.12
CA ARG A 694 30.92 5.98 -5.87
C ARG A 694 30.85 7.35 -6.53
N ARG A 695 30.37 7.42 -7.78
CA ARG A 695 30.25 8.67 -8.54
C ARG A 695 29.20 9.60 -7.94
N ALA A 696 28.09 9.06 -7.45
CA ALA A 696 26.99 9.82 -6.87
C ALA A 696 27.13 10.08 -5.35
N THR A 697 28.18 9.55 -4.70
CA THR A 697 28.37 9.66 -3.25
C THR A 697 28.54 11.12 -2.84
N LEU A 698 27.63 11.59 -1.97
CA LEU A 698 27.72 12.89 -1.33
C LEU A 698 28.35 12.79 0.06
N ARG A 699 27.96 11.74 0.81
CA ARG A 699 28.45 11.48 2.17
C ARG A 699 28.62 10.00 2.42
N ARG A 700 29.59 9.67 3.29
CA ARG A 700 29.89 8.31 3.75
C ARG A 700 30.24 8.37 5.22
N TYR A 701 29.57 7.57 6.04
CA TYR A 701 29.75 7.59 7.49
C TYR A 701 29.37 6.25 8.10
N ARG A 702 29.80 6.04 9.34
CA ARG A 702 29.21 5.02 10.21
C ARG A 702 28.14 5.67 11.09
N PRO A 703 27.09 4.94 11.49
CA PRO A 703 26.11 5.44 12.43
C PRO A 703 26.77 6.06 13.67
N GLY A 704 26.45 7.33 13.95
CA GLY A 704 27.00 8.14 15.04
C GLY A 704 28.29 8.90 14.71
N GLU A 705 28.75 8.85 13.45
CA GLU A 705 29.94 9.55 12.96
C GLU A 705 29.63 10.54 11.83
N GLU A 706 28.38 11.00 11.67
CA GLU A 706 27.88 11.82 10.55
C GLU A 706 28.65 13.13 10.37
N GLY A 707 29.15 13.70 11.49
CA GLY A 707 29.88 14.96 11.52
C GLY A 707 31.40 14.82 11.44
N ARG A 708 31.93 13.60 11.26
CA ARG A 708 33.38 13.36 11.11
C ARG A 708 33.74 13.33 9.62
N PRO A 709 34.78 14.08 9.20
CA PRO A 709 35.18 14.19 7.80
C PRO A 709 35.73 12.89 7.20
#